data_AF-A0A9E3W7J7-F1
#
_entry.id   AF-A0A9E3W7J7-F1
#
_cell.length_a   1.000
_cell.length_b   1.000
_cell.length_c   1.000
_cell.angle_alpha   90.00
_cell.angle_beta   90.00
_cell.angle_gamma   90.00
#
_symmetry.space_group_name_H-M   'P 1'
#
loop_
_entity.id
_entity.type
_entity.pdbx_description
1 polymer ?
#
loop_
_entity_poly.entity_id
_entity_poly.type
_entity_poly.pdbx_seq_one_letter_code
_entity_poly.pdbx_strand_id
1 'polypeptide(L)'
;MNRTTRVLTVGGLLLALAQGLAMAQAQEQEKTEPPSKAVYVSEPVIPTLTPAVRDLPDWKPDPSLFGLEMKRRDDYGFIPFPYPIEPRVDPLLELNRLEGGLHADGFDALVHNYAGQTSSASPPDTNGDVGLSHFVQSVNQNVSTVRVLDKATGAILKTFTMQSLTTASPCRNGFCDPVVLYDRMADRWLITELPSSTGNVCVYMSTSGDPTGTWYAYSFPVESGLTDYPKYGVWPQNGNGGSYLMGANAGSGSRDIFAFDRAKMLAGQPATFQKFSVANLPNSGFQIVLPSTVQGSNPPPDGEPAIFMRPRDDEAQTGANTPSYDLLEMWALSVDWGTPSNSTLTPLPAIHISDYDMTLCGMGGVWDCMPQPGTSQKIDPIREPLHFPLQYRNFLGRQTLVGNFPEDVDGTDHSAVRWFEVRKTGSGAWGLYQEGVIGGEPGVHRSMGSIAMDGSGDIAIGYTRTGGTAPYYPSIYYKGRLSTDPLGTMPQGEFAIQDATTSKTNNNRWGDYAAMAVDPVDDCTFWFTTEYGGSGATRVAAMRFDGCGCLATPAAPAVSVTAPQDNRIDVSFTDSDTATITQYLVYRSTVSGGPYALIATVPDSSPGVADGPSYTYHDDTVSGGSWYYYLVRSNDGGPCTSAVQSEASAQATGQCLLAPSFTGLATVDNPGNTTCTLNLSWSPATSVCSGSATYNVYRSTTQGFVPAPANRIATGVSGTTYADAIDIASGTTYYYVVRAVESVNGAEDTNTTQKNDWPTGPFSVTSWTDMFEGPQSGGGFDQPGWTHFIFNGSTNWAWSTSQKHDGSHSWYAADVATRSEKVLVSPAFGVGTGTTLTFFHTYAFDGSRTDCFDGATLEYLIAGAGSWTVFPTADFTSGVYTGTINPNFSNPIGGAPGWCGGTIGPMGQVAVNLSGDPDLADKTIQVRWHEGDDSTTASSGWYVDTVSVANARTAATCFTGIICTAPGAPTLTAATGNCAGVSLSWDAGSGSTVAYDLFRGTAAGGPYTKLNGLPMTGTSYTDATAVGGTPYYYVLRGACDLGGVTESGYGNELSATAIAEGGACSDGNACTQTDTCHNGGCVGANPVICPAPDPCHDAGTCVTGTGICSNPAKPNGTACDDGILCTDGDTCQAGTCVGGPLIPPPVDTTAFQFDSDAYMSWYPVDLTTGYDVVRGSLAALRSGGFAAATSVCLAQEIPDTFLYDFDLPAVGTGYWILVRAYSPCGLGTYDDMSPSQAGSRDAAIAASPNACP
;
A
#
# COMPACT_ATOMS: atom_id res chain seq x y z
N MET A 1 90.35 -18.99 21.85
CA MET A 1 90.82 -19.90 20.79
C MET A 1 90.18 -19.42 19.49
N ASN A 2 90.90 -18.57 18.76
CA ASN A 2 91.57 -18.85 17.47
C ASN A 2 90.59 -18.86 16.28
N ARG A 3 90.77 -18.11 15.19
CA ARG A 3 91.84 -17.18 14.81
C ARG A 3 91.45 -16.49 13.49
N THR A 4 91.63 -15.16 13.46
CA THR A 4 92.26 -14.37 12.37
C THR A 4 91.63 -14.15 10.98
N THR A 5 91.52 -12.84 10.70
CA THR A 5 92.09 -12.09 9.55
C THR A 5 91.11 -11.45 8.54
N ARG A 6 90.74 -10.19 8.82
CA ARG A 6 91.26 -8.93 8.22
C ARG A 6 91.23 -8.71 6.69
N VAL A 7 90.98 -7.42 6.38
CA VAL A 7 91.55 -6.53 5.33
C VAL A 7 90.62 -6.31 4.12
N LEU A 8 89.88 -5.17 4.11
CA LEU A 8 90.18 -3.85 3.48
C LEU A 8 89.52 -3.79 2.08
N THR A 9 89.05 -2.68 1.49
CA THR A 9 89.26 -1.23 1.67
C THR A 9 88.23 -0.46 0.84
N VAL A 10 87.94 0.77 1.29
CA VAL A 10 87.79 2.05 0.52
C VAL A 10 86.58 2.13 -0.42
N GLY A 11 85.68 3.12 -0.31
CA GLY A 11 85.81 4.53 0.09
C GLY A 11 85.39 5.39 -1.12
N GLY A 12 84.78 6.57 -1.04
CA GLY A 12 84.29 7.38 0.05
C GLY A 12 83.75 8.71 -0.53
N LEU A 13 83.44 9.63 0.40
CA LEU A 13 83.59 11.09 0.31
C LEU A 13 82.45 12.00 -0.21
N LEU A 14 81.99 12.80 0.77
CA LEU A 14 81.68 14.26 0.81
C LEU A 14 80.24 14.72 0.49
N LEU A 15 79.46 15.13 1.50
CA LEU A 15 79.47 16.42 2.26
C LEU A 15 79.02 17.63 1.43
N ALA A 16 77.87 18.23 1.77
CA ALA A 16 77.83 19.38 2.69
C ALA A 16 76.44 20.08 2.72
N LEU A 17 75.89 20.16 3.93
CA LEU A 17 75.29 21.35 4.58
C LEU A 17 74.14 22.11 3.90
N ALA A 18 72.95 22.10 4.54
CA ALA A 18 72.55 23.17 5.46
C ALA A 18 71.34 22.75 6.31
N GLN A 19 71.35 23.23 7.56
CA GLN A 19 70.52 22.85 8.69
C GLN A 19 69.20 23.66 8.74
N GLY A 20 68.17 23.10 9.37
CA GLY A 20 67.09 23.91 9.95
C GLY A 20 65.83 23.12 10.31
N LEU A 21 65.67 22.83 11.61
CA LEU A 21 64.44 22.45 12.33
C LEU A 21 63.88 21.02 12.15
N ALA A 22 64.12 20.18 13.17
CA ALA A 22 63.10 19.43 13.93
C ALA A 22 63.79 18.28 14.68
N MET A 23 64.04 18.46 15.98
CA MET A 23 64.20 17.34 16.90
C MET A 23 62.82 16.97 17.41
N ALA A 24 62.38 15.72 17.22
CA ALA A 24 61.92 14.84 18.29
C ALA A 24 61.35 13.53 17.72
N GLN A 25 61.56 12.46 18.50
CA GLN A 25 60.89 11.15 18.48
C GLN A 25 61.41 10.10 17.47
N ALA A 26 62.34 9.31 17.99
CA ALA A 26 62.60 7.95 17.54
C ALA A 26 61.40 7.06 17.90
N GLN A 27 60.84 6.38 16.91
CA GLN A 27 59.89 5.28 17.11
C GLN A 27 60.65 3.99 17.47
N GLU A 28 60.16 3.32 18.49
CA GLU A 28 60.54 1.97 18.87
C GLU A 28 59.98 1.01 17.81
N GLN A 29 60.89 0.41 17.04
CA GLN A 29 60.55 -0.53 15.98
C GLN A 29 60.35 -1.92 16.61
N GLU A 30 59.12 -2.24 16.96
CA GLU A 30 58.77 -3.58 17.42
C GLU A 30 58.87 -4.59 16.26
N LYS A 31 59.41 -5.74 16.62
CA LYS A 31 60.00 -6.74 15.74
C LYS A 31 58.89 -7.52 15.02
N THR A 32 58.78 -7.36 13.70
CA THR A 32 57.91 -8.19 12.86
C THR A 32 58.42 -9.64 12.85
N GLU A 33 57.68 -10.55 13.47
CA GLU A 33 57.79 -11.97 13.13
C GLU A 33 57.28 -12.19 11.70
N PRO A 34 57.99 -12.93 10.85
CA PRO A 34 57.48 -13.28 9.52
C PRO A 34 56.43 -14.39 9.68
N PRO A 35 55.20 -14.27 9.15
CA PRO A 35 54.34 -15.43 9.07
C PRO A 35 54.78 -16.27 7.86
N SER A 36 55.56 -17.32 8.08
CA SER A 36 55.55 -18.47 7.18
C SER A 36 54.88 -19.66 7.87
N LYS A 37 53.58 -19.54 8.12
CA LYS A 37 52.71 -20.72 8.07
C LYS A 37 52.25 -20.86 6.63
N ALA A 38 52.24 -22.09 6.11
CA ALA A 38 51.62 -22.36 4.82
C ALA A 38 50.17 -21.89 4.86
N VAL A 39 49.73 -21.15 3.83
CA VAL A 39 48.31 -20.78 3.66
C VAL A 39 47.49 -22.06 3.71
N TYR A 40 46.52 -22.12 4.62
CA TYR A 40 45.64 -23.28 4.72
C TYR A 40 44.70 -23.27 3.52
N VAL A 41 44.59 -24.40 2.83
CA VAL A 41 43.67 -24.62 1.72
C VAL A 41 42.79 -25.81 2.09
N SER A 42 41.48 -25.62 2.03
CA SER A 42 40.54 -26.70 2.28
C SER A 42 40.61 -27.78 1.20
N GLU A 43 40.14 -28.98 1.52
CA GLU A 43 39.75 -29.93 0.48
C GLU A 43 38.63 -29.34 -0.40
N PRO A 44 38.57 -29.68 -1.71
CA PRO A 44 37.48 -29.24 -2.58
C PRO A 44 36.12 -29.78 -2.12
N VAL A 45 35.15 -28.88 -1.97
CA VAL A 45 33.75 -29.20 -1.64
C VAL A 45 32.93 -29.26 -2.92
N ILE A 46 32.36 -30.43 -3.19
CA ILE A 46 31.48 -30.66 -4.34
C ILE A 46 30.08 -30.14 -3.99
N PRO A 47 29.49 -29.23 -4.78
CA PRO A 47 28.14 -28.76 -4.52
C PRO A 47 27.09 -29.82 -4.87
N THR A 48 25.92 -29.66 -4.27
CA THR A 48 24.69 -30.32 -4.74
C THR A 48 23.79 -29.28 -5.40
N LEU A 49 23.05 -29.68 -6.45
CA LEU A 49 22.02 -28.84 -7.05
C LEU A 49 20.73 -28.98 -6.25
N THR A 50 20.15 -27.87 -5.81
CA THR A 50 18.88 -27.84 -5.08
C THR A 50 17.70 -27.96 -6.05
N PRO A 51 16.49 -28.33 -5.57
CA PRO A 51 15.26 -28.01 -6.28
C PRO A 51 15.13 -26.49 -6.52
N ALA A 52 14.26 -26.09 -7.46
CA ALA A 52 13.98 -24.67 -7.64
C ALA A 52 13.19 -24.15 -6.43
N VAL A 53 13.56 -22.98 -5.91
CA VAL A 53 12.91 -22.37 -4.75
C VAL A 53 11.41 -22.18 -4.96
N ARG A 54 10.97 -21.85 -6.18
CA ARG A 54 9.54 -21.74 -6.53
C ARG A 54 8.74 -23.03 -6.28
N ASP A 55 9.39 -24.18 -6.33
CA ASP A 55 8.77 -25.51 -6.17
C ASP A 55 8.84 -26.02 -4.71
N LEU A 56 9.55 -25.32 -3.83
CA LEU A 56 9.63 -25.66 -2.41
C LEU A 56 8.31 -25.36 -1.70
N PRO A 57 7.98 -26.02 -0.58
CA PRO A 57 6.81 -25.65 0.21
C PRO A 57 6.95 -24.21 0.73
N ASP A 58 5.84 -23.47 0.77
CA ASP A 58 5.82 -22.19 1.47
C ASP A 58 5.97 -22.41 2.97
N TRP A 59 6.87 -21.64 3.58
CA TRP A 59 6.97 -21.60 5.03
C TRP A 59 5.79 -20.82 5.61
N LYS A 60 5.18 -21.40 6.64
CA LYS A 60 4.17 -20.74 7.46
C LYS A 60 4.76 -20.47 8.84
N PRO A 61 4.60 -19.26 9.40
CA PRO A 61 5.02 -18.98 10.76
C PRO A 61 4.34 -19.92 11.73
N ASP A 62 5.12 -20.53 12.63
CA ASP A 62 4.57 -21.25 13.77
C ASP A 62 4.48 -20.27 14.95
N PRO A 63 3.27 -19.86 15.35
CA PRO A 63 3.09 -18.89 16.42
C PRO A 63 3.48 -19.43 17.82
N SER A 64 3.83 -20.72 17.95
CA SER A 64 4.28 -21.30 19.22
C SER A 64 5.78 -21.10 19.51
N LEU A 65 6.56 -20.63 18.54
CA LEU A 65 8.03 -20.63 18.60
C LEU A 65 8.64 -19.26 18.98
N PHE A 66 7.85 -18.32 19.50
CA PHE A 66 8.32 -16.98 19.87
C PHE A 66 9.20 -17.00 21.13
N GLY A 67 10.36 -16.36 21.04
CA GLY A 67 11.28 -16.15 22.15
C GLY A 67 12.41 -17.18 22.25
N LEU A 68 12.69 -17.95 21.21
CA LEU A 68 13.89 -18.79 21.20
C LEU A 68 15.14 -17.90 21.19
N GLU A 69 15.80 -17.81 22.34
CA GLU A 69 17.08 -17.15 22.44
C GLU A 69 18.15 -17.98 21.73
N MET A 70 18.71 -17.39 20.67
CA MET A 70 19.88 -17.92 20.02
C MET A 70 21.09 -17.42 20.80
N LYS A 71 21.67 -18.36 21.55
CA LYS A 71 22.86 -18.10 22.35
C LYS A 71 23.97 -17.62 21.43
N ARG A 72 24.54 -16.46 21.77
CA ARG A 72 25.86 -16.09 21.27
C ARG A 72 26.82 -17.22 21.62
N ARG A 73 27.51 -17.77 20.62
CA ARG A 73 28.32 -18.97 20.79
C ARG A 73 29.68 -18.58 21.38
N ASP A 74 29.69 -18.51 22.71
CA ASP A 74 30.81 -18.29 23.63
C ASP A 74 31.64 -17.00 23.43
N ASP A 75 31.69 -16.20 24.49
CA ASP A 75 32.68 -15.12 24.68
C ASP A 75 34.06 -15.79 24.87
N TYR A 76 34.99 -15.59 23.94
CA TYR A 76 36.21 -16.41 23.77
C TYR A 76 37.32 -16.20 24.83
N GLY A 77 36.93 -15.96 26.08
CA GLY A 77 37.83 -15.68 27.19
C GLY A 77 38.11 -14.18 27.27
N PHE A 78 37.24 -13.48 27.99
CA PHE A 78 37.57 -12.17 28.54
C PHE A 78 38.69 -12.36 29.58
N ILE A 79 39.87 -11.79 29.33
CA ILE A 79 40.94 -11.69 30.33
C ILE A 79 40.95 -10.25 30.82
N PRO A 80 40.38 -9.94 32.00
CA PRO A 80 40.39 -8.59 32.54
C PRO A 80 41.83 -8.15 32.84
N PHE A 81 42.26 -7.01 32.31
CA PHE A 81 43.47 -6.31 32.75
C PHE A 81 43.12 -5.13 33.68
N PRO A 82 44.04 -4.70 34.58
CA PRO A 82 43.68 -3.96 35.79
C PRO A 82 43.74 -2.42 35.67
N TYR A 83 43.67 -1.84 34.48
CA TYR A 83 43.69 -0.37 34.33
C TYR A 83 42.28 0.19 34.07
N PRO A 84 41.92 1.33 34.71
CA PRO A 84 40.66 2.00 34.44
C PRO A 84 40.68 2.62 33.04
N ILE A 85 39.62 2.38 32.26
CA ILE A 85 39.31 3.15 31.05
C ILE A 85 38.52 4.36 31.55
N GLU A 86 39.01 5.57 31.27
CA GLU A 86 38.35 6.81 31.69
C GLU A 86 37.34 7.20 30.62
N PRO A 87 36.05 7.35 30.95
CA PRO A 87 35.03 7.73 29.98
C PRO A 87 35.32 9.09 29.35
N ARG A 88 35.09 9.23 28.04
CA ARG A 88 35.35 10.47 27.32
C ARG A 88 34.18 10.92 26.47
N VAL A 89 34.08 12.24 26.32
CA VAL A 89 33.14 12.86 25.38
C VAL A 89 33.79 12.89 24.03
N ASP A 90 33.08 12.39 23.03
CA ASP A 90 33.54 12.40 21.67
C ASP A 90 33.77 13.83 21.13
N PRO A 91 34.93 14.14 20.53
CA PRO A 91 35.22 15.48 20.03
C PRO A 91 34.35 15.92 18.83
N LEU A 92 33.72 14.99 18.11
CA LEU A 92 32.83 15.27 16.97
C LEU A 92 31.38 15.52 17.41
N LEU A 93 31.03 15.24 18.67
CA LEU A 93 29.68 15.48 19.21
C LEU A 93 29.25 16.95 19.07
N GLU A 94 30.17 17.90 19.28
CA GLU A 94 29.86 19.32 19.13
C GLU A 94 29.67 19.71 17.65
N LEU A 95 30.40 19.08 16.72
CA LEU A 95 30.18 19.29 15.28
C LEU A 95 28.76 18.86 14.88
N ASN A 96 28.29 17.72 15.40
CA ASN A 96 26.92 17.24 15.18
C ASN A 96 25.88 18.20 15.81
N ARG A 97 26.15 18.78 16.99
CA ARG A 97 25.26 19.77 17.63
C ARG A 97 25.19 21.11 16.89
N LEU A 98 26.29 21.51 16.24
CA LEU A 98 26.40 22.78 15.52
C LEU A 98 25.74 22.75 14.12
N GLU A 99 25.28 21.60 13.63
CA GLU A 99 24.58 21.46 12.34
C GLU A 99 23.31 22.33 12.20
N GLY A 100 22.76 22.89 13.28
CA GLY A 100 21.83 24.02 13.24
C GLY A 100 20.66 23.92 12.26
N GLY A 101 19.61 23.16 12.62
CA GLY A 101 18.35 23.09 11.88
C GLY A 101 18.41 22.20 10.64
N LEU A 102 17.52 21.21 10.58
CA LEU A 102 17.39 20.27 9.47
C LEU A 102 17.35 21.03 8.13
N HIS A 103 18.24 20.67 7.20
CA HIS A 103 18.17 21.16 5.83
C HIS A 103 16.92 20.59 5.14
N ALA A 104 16.30 21.38 4.25
CA ALA A 104 15.17 20.90 3.45
C ALA A 104 15.58 19.65 2.66
N ASP A 105 14.78 18.61 2.82
CA ASP A 105 15.09 17.19 2.64
C ASP A 105 15.84 16.85 1.34
N GLY A 106 17.04 16.27 1.46
CA GLY A 106 17.72 15.60 0.34
C GLY A 106 17.11 14.23 -0.02
N PHE A 107 16.19 13.74 0.82
CA PHE A 107 15.41 12.53 0.60
C PHE A 107 13.93 12.90 0.41
N ASP A 108 13.32 12.47 -0.68
CA ASP A 108 11.86 12.37 -0.78
C ASP A 108 11.26 11.39 0.27
N ALA A 109 9.93 11.26 0.26
CA ALA A 109 9.25 10.14 0.92
C ALA A 109 9.85 8.79 0.50
N LEU A 110 9.80 7.80 1.40
CA LEU A 110 10.26 6.43 1.12
C LEU A 110 9.72 5.94 -0.22
N VAL A 111 10.63 5.51 -1.10
CA VAL A 111 10.29 4.93 -2.41
C VAL A 111 9.44 3.68 -2.20
N HIS A 112 9.84 2.85 -1.25
CA HIS A 112 9.10 1.66 -0.83
C HIS A 112 9.18 1.47 0.70
N ASN A 113 8.11 0.95 1.31
CA ASN A 113 8.09 0.55 2.72
C ASN A 113 7.20 -0.69 2.89
N TYR A 114 7.82 -1.87 2.83
CA TYR A 114 7.14 -3.15 2.90
C TYR A 114 7.27 -3.77 4.29
N ALA A 115 6.24 -4.51 4.69
CA ALA A 115 6.35 -5.37 5.86
C ALA A 115 7.38 -6.48 5.58
N GLY A 116 8.36 -6.61 6.48
CA GLY A 116 9.34 -7.69 6.41
C GLY A 116 8.78 -8.99 6.99
N GLN A 117 9.67 -9.92 7.32
CA GLN A 117 9.34 -11.11 8.09
C GLN A 117 9.12 -10.79 9.57
N THR A 118 8.45 -11.69 10.29
CA THR A 118 8.38 -11.68 11.75
C THR A 118 9.19 -12.87 12.26
N SER A 119 10.15 -12.60 13.12
CA SER A 119 11.00 -13.62 13.73
C SER A 119 10.47 -14.08 15.07
N SER A 120 10.47 -15.39 15.26
CA SER A 120 10.23 -16.03 16.55
C SER A 120 11.54 -16.22 17.33
N ALA A 121 12.69 -16.00 16.70
CA ALA A 121 14.01 -16.08 17.32
C ALA A 121 14.44 -14.74 17.93
N SER A 122 15.39 -14.83 18.86
CA SER A 122 16.00 -13.69 19.52
C SER A 122 17.52 -13.86 19.54
N PRO A 123 18.29 -13.08 18.79
CA PRO A 123 17.85 -11.97 17.93
C PRO A 123 17.21 -12.42 16.59
N PRO A 124 16.40 -11.56 15.94
CA PRO A 124 15.89 -11.80 14.58
C PRO A 124 16.94 -11.86 13.48
N ASP A 125 18.10 -11.22 13.65
CA ASP A 125 19.21 -11.11 12.69
C ASP A 125 18.76 -10.85 11.26
N THR A 126 18.12 -9.69 11.11
CA THR A 126 17.57 -9.30 9.82
C THR A 126 18.69 -8.95 8.84
N ASN A 127 18.71 -9.61 7.69
CA ASN A 127 19.65 -9.31 6.61
C ASN A 127 18.93 -9.29 5.26
N GLY A 128 19.51 -8.65 4.26
CA GLY A 128 18.94 -8.62 2.92
C GLY A 128 19.78 -7.85 1.91
N ASP A 129 19.53 -8.10 0.63
CA ASP A 129 20.18 -7.41 -0.48
C ASP A 129 19.22 -7.23 -1.66
N VAL A 130 19.56 -6.30 -2.56
CA VAL A 130 18.77 -5.92 -3.73
C VAL A 130 19.47 -6.32 -5.03
N GLY A 131 18.73 -7.00 -5.90
CA GLY A 131 19.16 -7.36 -7.25
C GLY A 131 18.44 -6.55 -8.33
N LEU A 132 18.54 -7.01 -9.58
CA LEU A 132 17.94 -6.31 -10.72
C LEU A 132 16.40 -6.20 -10.66
N SER A 133 15.73 -7.19 -10.06
CA SER A 133 14.25 -7.24 -9.98
C SER A 133 13.69 -7.70 -8.65
N HIS A 134 14.54 -8.14 -7.72
CA HIS A 134 14.10 -8.73 -6.45
C HIS A 134 14.81 -8.08 -5.26
N PHE A 135 14.13 -8.05 -4.12
CA PHE A 135 14.75 -7.91 -2.82
C PHE A 135 14.66 -9.25 -2.09
N VAL A 136 15.76 -9.72 -1.52
CA VAL A 136 15.80 -11.00 -0.78
C VAL A 136 16.17 -10.71 0.66
N GLN A 137 15.28 -11.05 1.59
CA GLN A 137 15.45 -10.87 3.03
C GLN A 137 15.67 -12.21 3.71
N SER A 138 16.61 -12.31 4.64
CA SER A 138 16.72 -13.42 5.58
C SER A 138 16.46 -12.96 7.01
N VAL A 139 15.90 -13.85 7.82
CA VAL A 139 15.76 -13.68 9.27
C VAL A 139 16.03 -15.00 9.96
N ASN A 140 16.56 -14.94 11.18
CA ASN A 140 16.58 -16.05 12.09
C ASN A 140 15.17 -16.52 12.42
N GLN A 141 15.03 -17.83 12.61
CA GLN A 141 13.88 -18.49 13.23
C GLN A 141 14.44 -19.73 13.95
N ASN A 142 13.58 -20.67 14.37
CA ASN A 142 14.03 -22.03 14.69
C ASN A 142 14.84 -22.68 13.56
N VAL A 143 14.55 -22.27 12.32
CA VAL A 143 15.29 -22.56 11.11
C VAL A 143 15.26 -21.30 10.25
N SER A 144 16.41 -20.68 9.99
CA SER A 144 16.50 -19.45 9.20
C SER A 144 15.62 -19.47 7.94
N THR A 145 14.86 -18.39 7.75
CA THR A 145 13.94 -18.24 6.62
C THR A 145 14.44 -17.17 5.66
N VAL A 146 14.13 -17.37 4.38
CA VAL A 146 14.40 -16.42 3.31
C VAL A 146 13.08 -16.06 2.65
N ARG A 147 12.86 -14.75 2.45
CA ARG A 147 11.75 -14.18 1.72
C ARG A 147 12.25 -13.48 0.46
N VAL A 148 11.68 -13.86 -0.68
CA VAL A 148 11.90 -13.22 -1.98
C VAL A 148 10.73 -12.30 -2.28
N LEU A 149 11.02 -11.02 -2.47
CA LEU A 149 10.08 -9.98 -2.87
C LEU A 149 10.33 -9.57 -4.32
N ASP A 150 9.26 -9.34 -5.07
CA ASP A 150 9.32 -8.50 -6.26
C ASP A 150 9.56 -7.06 -5.79
N LYS A 151 10.67 -6.44 -6.21
CA LYS A 151 11.09 -5.16 -5.63
C LYS A 151 10.21 -3.98 -6.08
N ALA A 152 9.55 -4.07 -7.23
CA ALA A 152 8.73 -2.99 -7.76
C ALA A 152 7.34 -2.95 -7.11
N THR A 153 6.78 -4.13 -6.81
CA THR A 153 5.41 -4.27 -6.29
C THR A 153 5.34 -4.58 -4.80
N GLY A 154 6.43 -5.07 -4.21
CA GLY A 154 6.47 -5.60 -2.84
C GLY A 154 5.79 -6.96 -2.71
N ALA A 155 5.38 -7.59 -3.81
CA ALA A 155 4.71 -8.88 -3.78
C ALA A 155 5.67 -9.96 -3.25
N ILE A 156 5.19 -10.75 -2.28
CA ILE A 156 5.91 -11.91 -1.77
C ILE A 156 5.85 -13.00 -2.83
N LEU A 157 6.98 -13.28 -3.48
CA LEU A 157 7.09 -14.35 -4.47
C LEU A 157 7.31 -15.71 -3.80
N LYS A 158 8.11 -15.72 -2.72
CA LYS A 158 8.36 -16.92 -1.93
C LYS A 158 8.78 -16.58 -0.51
N THR A 159 8.37 -17.41 0.46
CA THR A 159 9.05 -17.52 1.75
C THR A 159 9.35 -18.99 2.01
N PHE A 160 10.59 -19.33 2.30
CA PHE A 160 11.04 -20.72 2.46
C PHE A 160 12.08 -20.83 3.59
N THR A 161 12.25 -22.02 4.14
CA THR A 161 13.31 -22.31 5.13
C THR A 161 14.61 -22.68 4.40
N MET A 162 15.77 -22.25 4.90
CA MET A 162 17.04 -22.58 4.24
C MET A 162 17.32 -24.09 4.23
N GLN A 163 16.86 -24.83 5.24
CA GLN A 163 16.92 -26.31 5.25
C GLN A 163 16.18 -26.97 4.08
N SER A 164 15.16 -26.32 3.51
CA SER A 164 14.44 -26.88 2.37
C SER A 164 15.26 -26.88 1.07
N LEU A 165 16.38 -26.15 1.03
CA LEU A 165 17.28 -26.12 -0.12
C LEU A 165 18.12 -27.40 -0.25
N THR A 166 18.43 -28.08 0.86
CA THR A 166 19.34 -29.23 0.81
C THR A 166 18.95 -30.33 1.77
N THR A 167 19.10 -31.58 1.31
CA THR A 167 18.97 -32.76 2.16
C THR A 167 20.30 -33.18 2.78
N ALA A 168 21.41 -32.53 2.42
CA ALA A 168 22.75 -32.89 2.87
C ALA A 168 23.04 -32.33 4.28
N SER A 169 23.43 -33.21 5.20
CA SER A 169 24.00 -32.81 6.49
C SER A 169 25.38 -32.18 6.30
N PRO A 170 25.77 -31.16 7.09
CA PRO A 170 25.06 -30.58 8.22
C PRO A 170 24.04 -29.49 7.85
N CYS A 171 24.00 -29.02 6.60
CA CYS A 171 23.17 -27.90 6.17
C CYS A 171 21.66 -28.17 6.18
N ARG A 172 21.24 -29.43 6.08
CA ARG A 172 19.86 -29.84 6.35
C ARG A 172 19.37 -29.47 7.76
N ASN A 173 20.29 -29.22 8.70
CA ASN A 173 19.98 -28.78 10.07
C ASN A 173 20.54 -27.36 10.32
N GLY A 174 20.42 -26.47 9.33
CA GLY A 174 20.67 -25.02 9.44
C GLY A 174 19.97 -24.41 10.66
N PHE A 175 20.61 -23.42 11.29
CA PHE A 175 20.20 -22.91 12.61
C PHE A 175 20.07 -21.39 12.66
N CYS A 176 21.15 -20.66 12.38
CA CYS A 176 21.21 -19.21 12.64
C CYS A 176 22.12 -18.46 11.67
N ASP A 177 22.22 -17.14 11.88
CA ASP A 177 23.13 -16.21 11.23
C ASP A 177 23.01 -16.19 9.70
N PRO A 178 21.79 -16.05 9.14
CA PRO A 178 21.63 -16.06 7.71
C PRO A 178 22.06 -14.71 7.11
N VAL A 179 22.88 -14.78 6.07
CA VAL A 179 23.31 -13.60 5.31
C VAL A 179 22.93 -13.75 3.85
N VAL A 180 22.39 -12.69 3.26
CA VAL A 180 22.05 -12.56 1.84
C VAL A 180 23.00 -11.56 1.20
N LEU A 181 23.56 -11.92 0.05
CA LEU A 181 24.34 -11.02 -0.81
C LEU A 181 23.93 -11.19 -2.27
N TYR A 182 23.97 -10.09 -3.02
CA TYR A 182 23.82 -10.07 -4.46
C TYR A 182 25.15 -9.73 -5.14
N ASP A 183 25.72 -10.72 -5.82
CA ASP A 183 26.87 -10.57 -6.69
C ASP A 183 26.45 -9.91 -8.00
N ARG A 184 26.38 -8.57 -7.99
CA ARG A 184 25.98 -7.76 -9.14
C ARG A 184 26.87 -7.90 -10.37
N MET A 185 28.11 -8.36 -10.21
CA MET A 185 29.03 -8.58 -11.36
C MET A 185 28.78 -9.92 -12.04
N ALA A 186 28.13 -10.86 -11.37
CA ALA A 186 27.74 -12.16 -11.93
C ALA A 186 26.24 -12.29 -12.19
N ASP A 187 25.43 -11.34 -11.73
CA ASP A 187 23.97 -11.46 -11.62
C ASP A 187 23.60 -12.75 -10.88
N ARG A 188 24.10 -12.89 -9.64
CA ARG A 188 23.88 -14.08 -8.79
C ARG A 188 23.64 -13.70 -7.35
N TRP A 189 22.76 -14.44 -6.71
CA TRP A 189 22.52 -14.41 -5.27
C TRP A 189 23.38 -15.43 -4.53
N LEU A 190 23.87 -15.04 -3.37
CA LEU A 190 24.53 -15.88 -2.37
C LEU A 190 23.73 -15.78 -1.08
N ILE A 191 23.38 -16.92 -0.49
CA ILE A 191 22.80 -16.98 0.86
C ILE A 191 23.61 -17.95 1.72
N THR A 192 23.80 -17.63 2.99
CA THR A 192 24.57 -18.45 3.94
C THR A 192 23.80 -18.69 5.22
N GLU A 193 24.18 -19.71 5.99
CA GLU A 193 23.74 -19.93 7.36
C GLU A 193 24.75 -20.79 8.13
N LEU A 194 24.69 -20.75 9.46
CA LEU A 194 25.38 -21.68 10.34
C LEU A 194 24.50 -22.92 10.64
N PRO A 195 25.04 -24.15 10.55
CA PRO A 195 24.34 -25.36 10.97
C PRO A 195 24.41 -25.59 12.49
N SER A 196 23.40 -26.29 13.03
CA SER A 196 23.17 -26.49 14.47
C SER A 196 24.25 -27.26 15.26
N SER A 197 25.17 -28.01 14.62
CA SER A 197 26.08 -28.91 15.38
C SER A 197 27.46 -29.19 14.76
N THR A 198 27.98 -28.34 13.87
CA THR A 198 29.28 -28.58 13.21
C THR A 198 30.06 -27.30 12.97
N GLY A 199 31.38 -27.39 12.85
CA GLY A 199 32.25 -26.27 12.43
C GLY A 199 32.24 -26.04 10.93
N ASN A 200 31.04 -25.97 10.34
CA ASN A 200 30.81 -25.77 8.92
C ASN A 200 30.06 -24.47 8.69
N VAL A 201 30.20 -23.92 7.49
CA VAL A 201 29.32 -22.87 6.98
C VAL A 201 28.57 -23.41 5.76
N CYS A 202 27.27 -23.17 5.72
CA CYS A 202 26.41 -23.54 4.61
C CYS A 202 26.32 -22.36 3.65
N VAL A 203 26.67 -22.57 2.39
CA VAL A 203 26.68 -21.52 1.36
C VAL A 203 25.90 -22.00 0.16
N TYR A 204 24.90 -21.24 -0.24
CA TYR A 204 24.07 -21.51 -1.39
C TYR A 204 24.29 -20.42 -2.43
N MET A 205 24.67 -20.81 -3.64
CA MET A 205 24.88 -19.92 -4.77
C MET A 205 23.79 -20.15 -5.81
N SER A 206 23.01 -19.13 -6.14
CA SER A 206 21.98 -19.25 -7.16
C SER A 206 22.59 -19.63 -8.51
N THR A 207 21.81 -20.33 -9.34
CA THR A 207 22.26 -20.72 -10.69
C THR A 207 22.04 -19.60 -11.73
N SER A 208 21.21 -18.61 -11.41
CA SER A 208 20.83 -17.47 -12.24
C SER A 208 20.50 -16.23 -11.39
N GLY A 209 20.26 -15.08 -12.03
CA GLY A 209 19.78 -13.87 -11.35
C GLY A 209 18.38 -13.98 -10.74
N ASP A 210 17.63 -15.04 -11.06
CA ASP A 210 16.34 -15.35 -10.44
C ASP A 210 16.54 -16.17 -9.14
N PRO A 211 16.30 -15.57 -7.96
CA PRO A 211 16.49 -16.25 -6.67
C PRO A 211 15.42 -17.33 -6.41
N THR A 212 14.34 -17.38 -7.19
CA THR A 212 13.32 -18.43 -7.12
C THR A 212 13.68 -19.69 -7.94
N GLY A 213 14.82 -19.64 -8.65
CA GLY A 213 15.39 -20.77 -9.40
C GLY A 213 16.12 -21.79 -8.53
N THR A 214 16.97 -22.59 -9.16
CA THR A 214 17.83 -23.59 -8.51
C THR A 214 19.11 -22.98 -7.95
N TRP A 215 19.73 -23.64 -6.97
CA TRP A 215 20.93 -23.20 -6.28
C TRP A 215 21.99 -24.32 -6.24
N TYR A 216 23.26 -23.95 -6.11
CA TYR A 216 24.37 -24.84 -5.74
C TYR A 216 24.58 -24.74 -4.23
N ALA A 217 24.37 -25.83 -3.50
CA ALA A 217 24.56 -25.90 -2.05
C ALA A 217 25.94 -26.49 -1.71
N TYR A 218 26.75 -25.72 -1.01
CA TYR A 218 28.06 -26.10 -0.47
C TYR A 218 28.00 -26.20 1.06
N SER A 219 28.76 -27.12 1.63
CA SER A 219 29.05 -27.16 3.06
C SER A 219 30.56 -27.11 3.26
N PHE A 220 31.08 -25.95 3.68
CA PHE A 220 32.50 -25.75 3.87
C PHE A 220 32.90 -26.04 5.32
N PRO A 221 33.82 -26.98 5.58
CA PRO A 221 34.30 -27.26 6.93
C PRO A 221 35.35 -26.22 7.34
N VAL A 222 34.95 -25.15 8.02
CA VAL A 222 35.82 -24.01 8.39
C VAL A 222 36.56 -24.18 9.72
N GLU A 223 36.47 -25.37 10.34
CA GLU A 223 37.18 -25.78 11.55
C GLU A 223 36.95 -24.87 12.79
N SER A 224 35.81 -25.02 13.45
CA SER A 224 35.65 -25.06 14.92
C SER A 224 34.16 -25.16 15.27
N GLY A 225 33.81 -25.89 16.33
CA GLY A 225 32.46 -25.83 16.91
C GLY A 225 32.17 -24.51 17.64
N LEU A 226 32.83 -23.41 17.25
CA LEU A 226 32.78 -22.09 17.88
C LEU A 226 32.60 -20.96 16.84
N THR A 227 32.56 -21.28 15.53
CA THR A 227 32.32 -20.26 14.48
C THR A 227 30.97 -19.58 14.70
N ASP A 228 31.00 -18.27 14.90
CA ASP A 228 29.83 -17.43 15.18
C ASP A 228 29.97 -16.07 14.50
N TYR A 229 28.84 -15.38 14.31
CA TYR A 229 28.79 -14.02 13.77
C TYR A 229 29.55 -13.83 12.43
N PRO A 230 29.38 -14.70 11.42
CA PRO A 230 30.07 -14.55 10.15
C PRO A 230 29.47 -13.39 9.34
N LYS A 231 30.33 -12.50 8.85
CA LYS A 231 29.98 -11.45 7.89
C LYS A 231 30.68 -11.73 6.56
N TYR A 232 29.99 -11.43 5.45
CA TYR A 232 30.44 -11.82 4.12
C TYR A 232 30.62 -10.62 3.19
N GLY A 233 31.48 -10.76 2.19
CA GLY A 233 31.63 -9.77 1.13
C GLY A 233 31.89 -10.39 -0.23
N VAL A 234 31.53 -9.69 -1.30
CA VAL A 234 31.84 -10.08 -2.68
C VAL A 234 33.06 -9.30 -3.17
N TRP A 235 34.10 -10.01 -3.59
CA TRP A 235 35.25 -9.41 -4.28
C TRP A 235 35.39 -10.03 -5.69
N PRO A 236 34.89 -9.36 -6.75
CA PRO A 236 34.69 -9.98 -8.05
C PRO A 236 35.98 -10.16 -8.87
N GLN A 237 37.05 -9.41 -8.57
CA GLN A 237 38.31 -9.43 -9.34
C GLN A 237 39.54 -9.34 -8.43
N ASN A 238 40.55 -10.16 -8.70
CA ASN A 238 41.86 -10.19 -8.03
C ASN A 238 42.97 -10.82 -8.91
N GLY A 239 42.84 -10.76 -10.24
CA GLY A 239 43.73 -11.44 -11.18
C GLY A 239 43.44 -12.93 -11.41
N ASN A 240 42.55 -13.57 -10.63
CA ASN A 240 42.27 -15.02 -10.69
C ASN A 240 40.78 -15.40 -10.47
N GLY A 241 39.83 -14.54 -10.85
CA GLY A 241 38.38 -14.85 -10.79
C GLY A 241 37.65 -14.44 -9.50
N GLY A 242 38.36 -13.79 -8.56
CA GLY A 242 37.78 -13.19 -7.36
C GLY A 242 37.56 -14.17 -6.20
N SER A 243 36.92 -13.68 -5.14
CA SER A 243 36.62 -14.43 -3.93
C SER A 243 35.28 -14.01 -3.33
N TYR A 244 34.54 -14.96 -2.75
CA TYR A 244 33.60 -14.63 -1.68
C TYR A 244 34.38 -14.61 -0.38
N LEU A 245 34.18 -13.58 0.43
CA LEU A 245 34.96 -13.32 1.64
C LEU A 245 34.13 -13.61 2.87
N MET A 246 34.77 -14.06 3.94
CA MET A 246 34.13 -14.18 5.25
C MET A 246 35.10 -13.76 6.36
N GLY A 247 34.63 -12.89 7.24
CA GLY A 247 35.21 -12.68 8.56
C GLY A 247 34.25 -13.25 9.59
N ALA A 248 34.75 -13.92 10.62
CA ALA A 248 33.92 -14.53 11.65
C ALA A 248 34.55 -14.38 13.04
N ASN A 249 33.74 -14.46 14.08
CA ASN A 249 34.23 -14.55 15.46
C ASN A 249 34.69 -15.99 15.72
N ALA A 250 35.83 -16.34 15.10
CA ALA A 250 36.38 -17.69 15.09
C ALA A 250 37.90 -17.68 15.25
N GLY A 251 38.44 -18.76 15.83
CA GLY A 251 39.88 -18.97 16.02
C GLY A 251 40.30 -18.91 17.49
N SER A 252 41.08 -19.90 17.94
CA SER A 252 41.60 -19.95 19.31
C SER A 252 42.93 -19.18 19.38
N GLY A 253 42.89 -17.94 19.88
CA GLY A 253 44.06 -17.05 19.99
C GLY A 253 44.35 -16.19 18.75
N SER A 254 43.46 -16.22 17.75
CA SER A 254 43.48 -15.39 16.53
C SER A 254 42.07 -15.19 16.00
N ARG A 255 41.86 -14.26 15.06
CA ARG A 255 40.59 -14.12 14.30
C ARG A 255 40.74 -14.57 12.87
N ASP A 256 39.94 -15.58 12.52
CA ASP A 256 40.04 -16.25 11.22
C ASP A 256 39.29 -15.49 10.12
N ILE A 257 39.93 -15.43 8.95
CA ILE A 257 39.43 -14.82 7.71
C ILE A 257 39.48 -15.89 6.62
N PHE A 258 38.44 -15.93 5.78
CA PHE A 258 38.29 -16.92 4.73
C PHE A 258 38.04 -16.25 3.39
N ALA A 259 38.60 -16.85 2.34
CA ALA A 259 38.25 -16.57 0.96
C ALA A 259 37.80 -17.88 0.30
N PHE A 260 36.64 -17.88 -0.34
CA PHE A 260 36.07 -19.00 -1.09
C PHE A 260 36.21 -18.77 -2.60
N ASP A 261 36.47 -19.83 -3.37
CA ASP A 261 36.73 -19.79 -4.82
C ASP A 261 35.46 -19.37 -5.59
N ARG A 262 35.32 -18.07 -5.81
CA ARG A 262 34.15 -17.46 -6.46
C ARG A 262 33.91 -18.02 -7.85
N ALA A 263 34.96 -18.15 -8.65
CA ALA A 263 34.85 -18.60 -10.04
C ALA A 263 34.30 -20.03 -10.13
N LYS A 264 34.79 -20.95 -9.29
CA LYS A 264 34.25 -22.32 -9.25
C LYS A 264 32.85 -22.36 -8.65
N MET A 265 32.57 -21.55 -7.63
CA MET A 265 31.24 -21.51 -7.01
C MET A 265 30.16 -21.05 -7.99
N LEU A 266 30.42 -19.99 -8.76
CA LEU A 266 29.54 -19.50 -9.83
C LEU A 266 29.31 -20.56 -10.93
N ALA A 267 30.33 -21.35 -11.22
CA ALA A 267 30.27 -22.42 -12.22
C ALA A 267 29.67 -23.75 -11.70
N GLY A 268 29.30 -23.83 -10.42
CA GLY A 268 28.81 -25.08 -9.80
C GLY A 268 29.86 -26.18 -9.73
N GLN A 269 31.14 -25.84 -9.65
CA GLN A 269 32.25 -26.78 -9.60
C GLN A 269 32.77 -27.02 -8.17
N PRO A 270 33.53 -28.11 -7.93
CA PRO A 270 34.17 -28.32 -6.64
C PRO A 270 35.05 -27.14 -6.24
N ALA A 271 34.69 -26.45 -5.16
CA ALA A 271 35.32 -25.20 -4.73
C ALA A 271 36.11 -25.42 -3.43
N THR A 272 37.20 -24.67 -3.25
CA THR A 272 37.99 -24.67 -2.02
C THR A 272 37.86 -23.31 -1.33
N PHE A 273 38.30 -23.24 -0.07
CA PHE A 273 38.59 -21.97 0.59
C PHE A 273 40.06 -21.90 1.04
N GLN A 274 40.57 -20.68 1.17
CA GLN A 274 41.84 -20.39 1.83
C GLN A 274 41.57 -19.68 3.15
N LYS A 275 42.30 -20.05 4.21
CA LYS A 275 42.15 -19.47 5.56
C LYS A 275 43.39 -18.71 5.98
N PHE A 276 43.15 -17.55 6.57
CA PHE A 276 44.13 -16.64 7.15
C PHE A 276 43.69 -16.29 8.58
N SER A 277 44.57 -15.69 9.36
CA SER A 277 44.23 -15.24 10.71
C SER A 277 44.94 -13.94 11.05
N VAL A 278 44.27 -13.07 11.81
CA VAL A 278 44.87 -11.90 12.44
C VAL A 278 45.00 -12.10 13.96
N ALA A 279 45.87 -11.33 14.61
CA ALA A 279 45.98 -11.36 16.06
C ALA A 279 44.69 -10.84 16.73
N ASN A 280 44.32 -11.41 17.88
CA ASN A 280 43.22 -10.92 18.69
C ASN A 280 43.51 -9.51 19.22
N LEU A 281 42.48 -8.66 19.25
CA LEU A 281 42.47 -7.45 20.08
C LEU A 281 42.37 -7.86 21.55
N PRO A 282 43.26 -7.36 22.44
CA PRO A 282 43.10 -7.55 23.87
C PRO A 282 41.81 -6.87 24.38
N ASN A 283 41.30 -7.29 25.54
CA ASN A 283 40.09 -6.76 26.19
C ASN A 283 38.78 -6.84 25.38
N SER A 284 38.79 -7.43 24.19
CA SER A 284 37.60 -7.64 23.34
C SER A 284 37.31 -9.14 23.21
N GLY A 285 36.30 -9.62 23.95
CA GLY A 285 35.89 -11.03 23.93
C GLY A 285 35.11 -11.41 22.67
N PHE A 286 34.42 -10.43 22.08
CA PHE A 286 33.67 -10.52 20.85
C PHE A 286 34.29 -9.59 19.79
N GLN A 287 34.86 -10.16 18.72
CA GLN A 287 35.54 -9.37 17.69
C GLN A 287 35.57 -10.11 16.36
N ILE A 288 35.51 -9.36 15.27
CA ILE A 288 35.72 -9.86 13.91
C ILE A 288 36.59 -8.88 13.13
N VAL A 289 37.05 -9.31 11.96
CA VAL A 289 37.53 -8.37 10.93
C VAL A 289 36.53 -8.39 9.80
N LEU A 290 35.85 -7.26 9.58
CA LEU A 290 34.74 -7.16 8.63
C LEU A 290 35.30 -7.13 7.19
N PRO A 291 34.88 -8.05 6.29
CA PRO A 291 35.26 -7.98 4.87
C PRO A 291 34.58 -6.81 4.16
N SER A 292 35.29 -6.20 3.22
CA SER A 292 34.69 -5.28 2.27
C SER A 292 33.82 -6.02 1.27
N THR A 293 32.72 -5.40 0.84
CA THR A 293 31.85 -5.91 -0.21
C THR A 293 31.67 -4.87 -1.31
N VAL A 294 31.84 -5.30 -2.57
CA VAL A 294 31.76 -4.39 -3.72
C VAL A 294 30.31 -4.02 -4.01
N GLN A 295 30.06 -2.72 -4.05
CA GLN A 295 28.87 -2.15 -4.68
C GLN A 295 29.27 -1.08 -5.71
N GLY A 296 28.34 -0.65 -6.54
CA GLY A 296 28.60 0.15 -7.74
C GLY A 296 28.78 -0.69 -9.01
N SER A 297 28.79 -0.02 -10.16
CA SER A 297 28.93 -0.67 -11.49
C SER A 297 30.39 -0.93 -11.87
N ASN A 298 31.35 -0.25 -11.22
CA ASN A 298 32.76 -0.45 -11.46
C ASN A 298 33.34 -1.49 -10.48
N PRO A 299 33.93 -2.59 -10.97
CA PRO A 299 34.64 -3.52 -10.10
C PRO A 299 35.91 -2.88 -9.52
N PRO A 300 36.50 -3.45 -8.47
CA PRO A 300 37.87 -3.12 -8.09
C PRO A 300 38.84 -3.25 -9.27
N PRO A 301 39.90 -2.43 -9.35
CA PRO A 301 40.94 -2.63 -10.35
C PRO A 301 41.48 -4.06 -10.31
N ASP A 302 41.80 -4.64 -11.48
CA ASP A 302 42.30 -6.01 -11.51
C ASP A 302 43.61 -6.15 -10.71
N GLY A 303 43.68 -7.20 -9.89
CA GLY A 303 44.75 -7.42 -8.92
C GLY A 303 44.67 -6.57 -7.63
N GLU A 304 43.67 -5.69 -7.47
CA GLU A 304 43.46 -4.97 -6.20
C GLU A 304 43.08 -5.97 -5.10
N PRO A 305 43.79 -5.96 -3.95
CA PRO A 305 43.46 -6.82 -2.82
C PRO A 305 42.12 -6.45 -2.19
N ALA A 306 41.40 -7.46 -1.69
CA ALA A 306 40.24 -7.25 -0.84
C ALA A 306 40.65 -6.62 0.50
N ILE A 307 39.81 -5.76 1.05
CA ILE A 307 40.08 -5.05 2.30
C ILE A 307 39.27 -5.67 3.44
N PHE A 308 39.93 -5.84 4.57
CA PHE A 308 39.30 -6.22 5.84
C PHE A 308 39.60 -5.14 6.88
N MET A 309 38.64 -4.79 7.73
CA MET A 309 38.81 -3.72 8.71
C MET A 309 38.11 -4.01 10.06
N ARG A 310 38.66 -3.46 11.15
CA ARG A 310 38.04 -3.47 12.49
C ARG A 310 38.38 -2.18 13.25
N PRO A 311 37.56 -1.71 14.20
CA PRO A 311 37.89 -0.56 15.03
C PRO A 311 38.81 -0.97 16.18
N ARG A 312 39.56 -0.02 16.72
CA ARG A 312 40.42 -0.18 17.89
C ARG A 312 40.49 1.15 18.66
N ASP A 313 39.88 1.12 19.83
CA ASP A 313 40.00 2.11 20.91
C ASP A 313 41.27 1.77 21.69
N ASP A 314 42.28 2.63 21.61
CA ASP A 314 43.61 2.31 22.11
C ASP A 314 43.69 2.30 23.65
N GLU A 315 42.83 3.08 24.31
CA GLU A 315 42.53 3.06 25.74
C GLU A 315 41.95 1.71 26.15
N ALA A 316 40.91 1.26 25.47
CA ALA A 316 40.22 0.04 25.80
C ALA A 316 41.04 -1.22 25.48
N GLN A 317 41.78 -1.25 24.36
CA GLN A 317 42.51 -2.46 23.94
C GLN A 317 43.94 -2.54 24.48
N THR A 318 44.61 -1.41 24.70
CA THR A 318 46.04 -1.42 25.04
C THR A 318 46.43 -0.55 26.23
N GLY A 319 45.49 0.22 26.79
CA GLY A 319 45.78 1.17 27.87
C GLY A 319 46.73 2.28 27.42
N ALA A 320 46.89 2.45 26.11
CA ALA A 320 47.39 3.70 25.56
C ALA A 320 46.37 4.77 25.91
N ASN A 321 46.82 5.99 26.14
CA ASN A 321 45.91 7.07 26.52
C ASN A 321 46.22 8.21 25.56
N THR A 322 45.84 8.01 24.30
CA THR A 322 46.17 8.88 23.18
C THR A 322 44.98 9.79 22.89
N PRO A 323 44.87 10.96 23.53
CA PRO A 323 43.62 11.74 23.58
C PRO A 323 43.26 12.49 22.31
N SER A 324 43.78 12.05 21.17
CA SER A 324 43.68 12.76 19.90
C SER A 324 43.23 11.87 18.76
N TYR A 325 43.37 10.55 18.87
CA TYR A 325 42.97 9.64 17.81
C TYR A 325 42.89 8.20 18.30
N ASP A 326 42.00 7.47 17.65
CA ASP A 326 41.91 6.02 17.66
C ASP A 326 42.15 5.45 16.27
N LEU A 327 41.99 4.13 16.13
CA LEU A 327 42.45 3.41 14.96
C LEU A 327 41.34 2.59 14.30
N LEU A 328 41.29 2.64 12.98
CA LEU A 328 40.73 1.56 12.16
C LEU A 328 41.89 0.70 11.64
N GLU A 329 42.00 -0.53 12.12
CA GLU A 329 43.02 -1.46 11.65
C GLU A 329 42.57 -2.10 10.33
N MET A 330 43.48 -2.23 9.36
CA MET A 330 43.14 -2.62 8.00
C MET A 330 44.13 -3.65 7.44
N TRP A 331 43.63 -4.61 6.66
CA TRP A 331 44.43 -5.63 5.98
C TRP A 331 44.03 -5.75 4.51
N ALA A 332 45.03 -5.99 3.66
CA ALA A 332 44.87 -6.31 2.24
C ALA A 332 45.06 -7.82 2.01
N LEU A 333 44.01 -8.48 1.51
CA LEU A 333 44.02 -9.88 1.14
C LEU A 333 44.16 -10.05 -0.38
N SER A 334 45.26 -10.67 -0.81
CA SER A 334 45.46 -11.17 -2.18
C SER A 334 45.43 -12.69 -2.18
N VAL A 335 44.59 -13.28 -3.02
CA VAL A 335 44.41 -14.74 -3.10
C VAL A 335 44.88 -15.25 -4.45
N ASP A 336 45.83 -16.17 -4.45
CA ASP A 336 46.27 -16.91 -5.63
C ASP A 336 45.67 -18.31 -5.59
N TRP A 337 44.65 -18.54 -6.44
CA TRP A 337 43.98 -19.84 -6.55
C TRP A 337 44.82 -20.90 -7.29
N GLY A 338 45.78 -20.48 -8.12
CA GLY A 338 46.66 -21.38 -8.86
C GLY A 338 47.85 -21.85 -8.03
N THR A 339 48.42 -20.94 -7.23
CA THR A 339 49.53 -21.23 -6.31
C THR A 339 49.22 -20.66 -4.92
N PRO A 340 48.48 -21.39 -4.06
CA PRO A 340 48.00 -20.86 -2.78
C PRO A 340 49.08 -20.33 -1.82
N SER A 341 50.32 -20.82 -1.93
CA SER A 341 51.45 -20.30 -1.15
C SER A 341 51.85 -18.87 -1.50
N ASN A 342 51.38 -18.32 -2.64
CA ASN A 342 51.58 -16.92 -3.02
C ASN A 342 50.50 -15.99 -2.44
N SER A 343 49.43 -16.53 -1.84
CA SER A 343 48.41 -15.70 -1.21
C SER A 343 48.96 -14.96 0.00
N THR A 344 48.56 -13.70 0.17
CA THR A 344 49.07 -12.83 1.24
C THR A 344 47.93 -12.13 1.95
N LEU A 345 47.98 -12.11 3.28
CA LEU A 345 47.23 -11.18 4.11
C LEU A 345 48.22 -10.15 4.69
N THR A 346 48.19 -8.94 4.15
CA THR A 346 49.17 -7.91 4.46
C THR A 346 48.53 -6.85 5.36
N PRO A 347 49.04 -6.61 6.59
CA PRO A 347 48.58 -5.47 7.38
C PRO A 347 48.93 -4.16 6.67
N LEU A 348 47.97 -3.26 6.59
CA LEU A 348 48.14 -1.91 6.07
C LEU A 348 48.30 -0.92 7.24
N PRO A 349 48.81 0.31 6.99
CA PRO A 349 48.78 1.36 8.00
C PRO A 349 47.36 1.56 8.53
N ALA A 350 47.21 1.58 9.87
CA ALA A 350 45.94 1.86 10.50
C ALA A 350 45.49 3.30 10.17
N ILE A 351 44.19 3.48 9.98
CA ILE A 351 43.60 4.80 9.73
C ILE A 351 43.37 5.47 11.08
N HIS A 352 43.95 6.64 11.28
CA HIS A 352 43.66 7.45 12.46
C HIS A 352 42.27 8.07 12.29
N ILE A 353 41.40 7.85 13.28
CA ILE A 353 40.09 8.47 13.44
C ILE A 353 40.10 9.31 14.73
N SER A 354 39.13 10.18 14.92
CA SER A 354 39.00 10.94 16.16
C SER A 354 38.78 9.99 17.34
N ASP A 355 39.33 10.35 18.50
CA ASP A 355 39.17 9.65 19.80
C ASP A 355 37.70 9.26 20.00
N TYR A 356 37.41 7.99 20.26
CA TYR A 356 36.08 7.49 20.54
C TYR A 356 36.10 6.56 21.75
N ASP A 357 34.97 6.45 22.44
CA ASP A 357 34.85 5.57 23.60
C ASP A 357 34.01 4.35 23.23
N MET A 358 34.63 3.15 23.25
CA MET A 358 33.88 1.92 22.97
C MET A 358 33.14 1.36 24.19
N THR A 359 33.31 1.94 25.39
CA THR A 359 32.95 1.33 26.68
C THR A 359 31.49 1.50 27.11
N LEU A 360 30.55 1.31 26.17
CA LEU A 360 29.11 1.33 26.43
C LEU A 360 28.69 0.30 27.50
N CYS A 361 28.40 0.75 28.71
CA CYS A 361 28.07 -0.05 29.89
C CYS A 361 29.20 -1.01 30.32
N GLY A 362 30.45 -0.58 30.10
CA GLY A 362 31.67 -1.34 30.36
C GLY A 362 32.05 -2.29 29.23
N MET A 363 33.11 -3.09 29.46
CA MET A 363 33.59 -4.12 28.52
C MET A 363 33.34 -5.54 29.04
N GLY A 364 33.30 -6.52 28.14
CA GLY A 364 33.15 -7.94 28.46
C GLY A 364 31.69 -8.41 28.47
N GLY A 365 31.34 -9.35 29.36
CA GLY A 365 30.05 -10.07 29.34
C GLY A 365 28.78 -9.27 29.70
N VAL A 366 28.86 -7.94 29.82
CA VAL A 366 27.72 -7.06 30.11
C VAL A 366 27.26 -6.41 28.81
N TRP A 367 26.03 -6.70 28.39
CA TRP A 367 25.48 -6.28 27.09
C TRP A 367 24.19 -5.44 27.21
N ASP A 368 23.63 -5.34 28.43
CA ASP A 368 22.42 -4.58 28.74
C ASP A 368 22.70 -3.07 28.81
N CYS A 369 22.65 -2.36 27.67
CA CYS A 369 23.05 -0.95 27.66
C CYS A 369 21.95 0.07 27.31
N MET A 370 21.36 -0.02 26.11
CA MET A 370 20.43 1.01 25.64
C MET A 370 19.04 0.85 26.30
N PRO A 371 18.50 1.89 26.95
CA PRO A 371 17.22 1.85 27.64
C PRO A 371 16.01 1.82 26.69
N GLN A 372 14.89 1.33 27.22
CA GLN A 372 13.61 1.18 26.50
C GLN A 372 12.43 1.61 27.39
N PRO A 373 11.29 2.05 26.85
CA PRO A 373 10.17 2.51 27.67
C PRO A 373 9.49 1.36 28.44
N GLY A 374 9.07 1.63 29.68
CA GLY A 374 8.19 0.72 30.43
C GLY A 374 8.82 -0.61 30.89
N THR A 375 10.15 -0.74 30.81
CA THR A 375 10.88 -1.93 31.26
C THR A 375 12.26 -1.56 31.82
N SER A 376 12.81 -2.40 32.71
CA SER A 376 14.22 -2.31 33.13
C SER A 376 15.16 -3.09 32.20
N GLN A 377 14.61 -3.91 31.30
CA GLN A 377 15.37 -4.65 30.29
C GLN A 377 15.94 -3.67 29.26
N LYS A 378 17.25 -3.71 29.05
CA LYS A 378 17.96 -2.89 28.05
C LYS A 378 18.28 -3.73 26.82
N ILE A 379 18.65 -3.10 25.72
CA ILE A 379 19.09 -3.79 24.51
C ILE A 379 20.57 -3.55 24.21
N ASP A 380 21.19 -4.58 23.65
CA ASP A 380 22.61 -4.65 23.30
C ASP A 380 22.92 -3.79 22.06
N PRO A 381 23.88 -2.84 22.16
CA PRO A 381 24.32 -2.05 21.03
C PRO A 381 25.31 -2.76 20.10
N ILE A 382 25.97 -3.85 20.50
CA ILE A 382 27.05 -4.50 19.73
C ILE A 382 28.26 -3.56 19.50
N ARG A 383 28.94 -3.20 20.60
CA ARG A 383 29.96 -2.14 20.65
C ARG A 383 31.35 -2.48 20.11
N GLU A 384 31.74 -3.74 20.01
CA GLU A 384 33.12 -4.08 19.64
C GLU A 384 33.41 -4.14 18.12
N PRO A 385 32.60 -4.79 17.26
CA PRO A 385 32.89 -4.87 15.84
C PRO A 385 32.32 -3.70 15.03
N LEU A 386 32.82 -3.54 13.79
CA LEU A 386 32.10 -2.78 12.78
C LEU A 386 30.73 -3.40 12.51
N HIS A 387 29.69 -2.58 12.37
CA HIS A 387 28.41 -3.04 11.87
C HIS A 387 28.45 -3.29 10.35
N PHE A 388 27.59 -4.18 9.89
CA PHE A 388 27.52 -4.63 8.50
C PHE A 388 26.69 -3.67 7.62
N PRO A 389 27.10 -3.40 6.36
CA PRO A 389 28.31 -3.85 5.67
C PRO A 389 29.47 -2.84 5.74
N LEU A 390 30.67 -3.31 5.38
CA LEU A 390 31.77 -2.45 4.94
C LEU A 390 31.70 -2.31 3.41
N GLN A 391 31.06 -1.26 2.93
CA GLN A 391 30.80 -1.10 1.50
C GLN A 391 32.03 -0.52 0.79
N TYR A 392 32.47 -1.19 -0.29
CA TYR A 392 33.51 -0.70 -1.20
C TYR A 392 32.88 -0.15 -2.48
N ARG A 393 33.40 0.97 -3.00
CA ARG A 393 33.06 1.52 -4.31
C ARG A 393 34.29 2.00 -5.08
N ASN A 394 34.25 1.87 -6.41
CA ASN A 394 35.26 2.38 -7.32
C ASN A 394 34.68 3.47 -8.25
N PHE A 395 35.26 4.67 -8.21
CA PHE A 395 34.89 5.82 -9.04
C PHE A 395 35.91 6.09 -10.17
N LEU A 396 36.67 5.06 -10.61
CA LEU A 396 37.65 5.10 -11.71
C LEU A 396 38.87 6.03 -11.51
N GLY A 397 38.88 6.84 -10.44
CA GLY A 397 40.03 7.65 -9.99
C GLY A 397 40.20 7.68 -8.47
N ARG A 398 39.16 7.29 -7.71
CA ARG A 398 39.22 7.00 -6.28
C ARG A 398 38.47 5.72 -5.96
N GLN A 399 38.95 5.02 -4.94
CA GLN A 399 38.27 3.90 -4.30
C GLN A 399 37.83 4.38 -2.91
N THR A 400 36.64 3.98 -2.47
CA THR A 400 36.05 4.39 -1.19
C THR A 400 35.59 3.18 -0.40
N LEU A 401 35.77 3.25 0.92
CA LEU A 401 35.14 2.40 1.91
C LEU A 401 34.26 3.25 2.83
N VAL A 402 33.02 2.84 3.06
CA VAL A 402 32.15 3.41 4.11
C VAL A 402 31.78 2.34 5.12
N GLY A 403 31.77 2.71 6.39
CA GLY A 403 31.47 1.81 7.51
C GLY A 403 30.94 2.58 8.72
N ASN A 404 30.40 1.84 9.69
CA ASN A 404 29.84 2.38 10.92
C ASN A 404 30.00 1.41 12.09
N PHE A 405 29.89 1.92 13.31
CA PHE A 405 29.88 1.17 14.57
C PHE A 405 29.31 2.05 15.69
N PRO A 406 28.89 1.50 16.84
CA PRO A 406 28.35 2.31 17.91
C PRO A 406 29.46 2.72 18.91
N GLU A 407 29.24 3.82 19.60
CA GLU A 407 30.17 4.38 20.58
C GLU A 407 29.42 4.97 21.78
N ASP A 408 30.10 5.12 22.91
CA ASP A 408 29.66 6.00 24.00
C ASP A 408 30.04 7.45 23.68
N VAL A 409 29.05 8.24 23.28
CA VAL A 409 29.34 9.56 22.71
C VAL A 409 29.68 10.62 23.77
N ASP A 410 29.26 10.43 25.01
CA ASP A 410 29.40 11.42 26.08
C ASP A 410 30.02 10.88 27.38
N GLY A 411 30.49 9.63 27.36
CA GLY A 411 31.08 8.95 28.51
C GLY A 411 30.07 8.61 29.61
N THR A 412 28.77 8.57 29.27
CA THR A 412 27.68 8.25 30.22
C THR A 412 26.82 7.07 29.76
N ASP A 413 27.43 6.11 29.06
CA ASP A 413 26.80 4.95 28.45
C ASP A 413 25.76 5.32 27.36
N HIS A 414 26.05 6.38 26.62
CA HIS A 414 25.13 6.96 25.64
C HIS A 414 25.47 6.51 24.20
N SER A 415 24.90 5.37 23.81
CA SER A 415 25.07 4.82 22.45
C SER A 415 24.66 5.79 21.34
N ALA A 416 25.63 6.18 20.52
CA ALA A 416 25.45 6.86 19.24
C ALA A 416 26.09 6.03 18.11
N VAL A 417 25.84 6.41 16.85
CA VAL A 417 26.45 5.73 15.70
C VAL A 417 27.60 6.57 15.14
N ARG A 418 28.83 6.04 15.20
CA ARG A 418 30.01 6.56 14.49
C ARG A 418 30.00 6.06 13.05
N TRP A 419 30.30 6.93 12.11
CA TRP A 419 30.44 6.60 10.68
C TRP A 419 31.72 7.18 10.10
N PHE A 420 32.23 6.55 9.04
CA PHE A 420 33.44 7.00 8.36
C PHE A 420 33.40 6.77 6.85
N GLU A 421 34.18 7.58 6.14
CA GLU A 421 34.57 7.36 4.75
C GLU A 421 36.11 7.35 4.65
N VAL A 422 36.66 6.24 4.17
CA VAL A 422 38.09 6.10 3.86
C VAL A 422 38.27 6.08 2.35
N ARG A 423 39.25 6.83 1.84
CA ARG A 423 39.54 6.94 0.40
C ARG A 423 40.95 6.47 0.05
N LYS A 424 41.07 5.89 -1.14
CA LYS A 424 42.33 5.66 -1.85
C LYS A 424 42.26 6.34 -3.21
N THR A 425 43.07 7.37 -3.43
CA THR A 425 43.11 8.11 -4.70
C THR A 425 44.22 7.56 -5.59
N GLY A 426 43.88 7.17 -6.82
CA GLY A 426 44.81 6.52 -7.74
C GLY A 426 45.52 5.31 -7.11
N SER A 427 46.85 5.28 -7.18
CA SER A 427 47.70 4.26 -6.55
C SER A 427 48.20 4.67 -5.15
N GLY A 428 47.60 5.68 -4.53
CA GLY A 428 47.98 6.18 -3.20
C GLY A 428 47.66 5.20 -2.07
N ALA A 429 47.95 5.62 -0.83
CA ALA A 429 47.53 4.90 0.36
C ALA A 429 46.05 5.17 0.68
N TRP A 430 45.42 4.26 1.42
CA TRP A 430 44.14 4.53 2.07
C TRP A 430 44.33 5.58 3.17
N GLY A 431 43.39 6.51 3.30
CA GLY A 431 43.39 7.54 4.32
C GLY A 431 41.97 7.96 4.68
N LEU A 432 41.79 8.46 5.92
CA LEU A 432 40.52 9.04 6.35
C LEU A 432 40.18 10.23 5.44
N TYR A 433 38.96 10.25 4.91
CA TYR A 433 38.45 11.41 4.20
C TYR A 433 37.50 12.23 5.08
N GLN A 434 36.60 11.55 5.79
CA GLN A 434 35.70 12.15 6.77
C GLN A 434 35.15 11.09 7.73
N GLU A 435 34.67 11.55 8.86
CA GLU A 435 34.01 10.78 9.91
C GLU A 435 33.04 11.69 10.65
N GLY A 436 32.06 11.10 11.33
CA GLY A 436 31.11 11.85 12.14
C GLY A 436 30.29 10.93 13.03
N VAL A 437 29.36 11.56 13.76
CA VAL A 437 28.52 10.89 14.74
C VAL A 437 27.05 11.22 14.51
N ILE A 438 26.19 10.24 14.72
CA ILE A 438 24.74 10.38 14.65
C ILE A 438 24.16 10.04 16.02
N GLY A 439 23.70 11.08 16.70
CA GLY A 439 23.05 11.00 18.01
C GLY A 439 23.70 11.89 19.05
N GLY A 440 23.51 11.56 20.33
CA GLY A 440 24.01 12.34 21.47
C GLY A 440 23.01 13.37 22.02
N GLU A 441 21.76 13.35 21.56
CA GLU A 441 20.66 14.06 22.20
C GLU A 441 20.25 13.36 23.51
N PRO A 442 19.99 14.10 24.59
CA PRO A 442 19.75 13.49 25.90
C PRO A 442 18.65 12.41 25.90
N GLY A 443 19.02 11.19 26.32
CA GLY A 443 18.09 10.08 26.55
C GLY A 443 17.64 9.32 25.29
N VAL A 444 18.25 9.59 24.13
CA VAL A 444 17.93 8.92 22.85
C VAL A 444 19.16 8.19 22.31
N HIS A 445 19.10 6.87 22.30
CA HIS A 445 20.20 5.99 21.92
C HIS A 445 20.02 5.46 20.51
N ARG A 446 21.13 5.23 19.81
CA ARG A 446 21.17 4.64 18.45
C ARG A 446 22.22 3.53 18.37
N SER A 447 21.87 2.44 17.71
CA SER A 447 22.81 1.38 17.32
C SER A 447 22.25 0.52 16.17
N MET A 448 22.90 -0.60 15.85
CA MET A 448 22.57 -1.48 14.74
C MET A 448 22.43 -0.74 13.41
N GLY A 449 23.49 0.00 13.08
CA GLY A 449 23.60 0.81 11.90
C GLY A 449 23.99 0.01 10.65
N SER A 450 23.47 0.40 9.50
CA SER A 450 23.89 -0.12 8.19
C SER A 450 24.01 1.03 7.20
N ILE A 451 25.17 1.14 6.55
CA ILE A 451 25.60 2.30 5.78
C ILE A 451 25.95 1.92 4.35
N ALA A 452 25.63 2.79 3.41
CA ALA A 452 26.02 2.64 2.01
C ALA A 452 26.20 4.02 1.35
N MET A 453 26.98 4.02 0.26
CA MET A 453 27.18 5.15 -0.65
C MET A 453 26.63 4.81 -2.03
N ASP A 454 25.99 5.78 -2.69
CA ASP A 454 25.46 5.64 -4.04
C ASP A 454 26.46 6.03 -5.15
N GLY A 455 25.99 6.03 -6.40
CA GLY A 455 26.73 6.41 -7.60
C GLY A 455 27.11 7.88 -7.68
N SER A 456 26.46 8.77 -6.93
CA SER A 456 26.78 10.20 -6.86
C SER A 456 27.75 10.52 -5.72
N GLY A 457 27.97 9.56 -4.83
CA GLY A 457 28.83 9.71 -3.66
C GLY A 457 28.08 10.22 -2.43
N ASP A 458 26.75 10.19 -2.47
CA ASP A 458 25.89 10.49 -1.34
C ASP A 458 25.84 9.25 -0.43
N ILE A 459 25.71 9.44 0.88
CA ILE A 459 25.78 8.39 1.89
C ILE A 459 24.47 8.35 2.68
N ALA A 460 23.85 7.17 2.76
CA ALA A 460 22.71 6.92 3.62
C ALA A 460 23.10 5.91 4.72
N ILE A 461 22.46 6.03 5.87
CA ILE A 461 22.61 5.11 6.99
C ILE A 461 21.27 4.88 7.67
N GLY A 462 20.93 3.62 7.90
CA GLY A 462 19.75 3.21 8.67
C GLY A 462 20.18 2.60 10.00
N TYR A 463 19.40 2.78 11.06
CA TYR A 463 19.74 2.32 12.41
C TYR A 463 18.49 2.11 13.29
N THR A 464 18.70 1.46 14.43
CA THR A 464 17.72 1.38 15.52
C THR A 464 17.82 2.63 16.40
N ARG A 465 16.68 3.22 16.79
CA ARG A 465 16.57 4.31 17.76
C ARG A 465 15.70 3.89 18.96
N THR A 466 16.13 4.14 20.19
CA THR A 466 15.39 3.82 21.43
C THR A 466 15.66 4.84 22.54
N GLY A 467 14.88 4.81 23.62
CA GLY A 467 15.07 5.63 24.82
C GLY A 467 14.31 5.10 26.03
N GLY A 468 14.62 5.61 27.23
CA GLY A 468 14.02 5.12 28.48
C GLY A 468 12.54 5.49 28.70
N THR A 469 11.99 6.37 27.88
CA THR A 469 10.63 6.90 28.03
C THR A 469 9.88 6.91 26.69
N ALA A 470 8.55 6.73 26.75
CA ALA A 470 7.71 6.86 25.56
C ALA A 470 7.84 8.30 24.98
N PRO A 471 7.85 8.47 23.65
CA PRO A 471 7.53 7.47 22.61
C PRO A 471 8.74 6.68 22.06
N TYR A 472 9.92 6.73 22.69
CA TYR A 472 11.16 6.17 22.13
C TYR A 472 11.28 4.65 22.30
N TYR A 473 10.33 3.88 21.76
CA TYR A 473 10.47 2.43 21.64
C TYR A 473 11.53 2.09 20.57
N PRO A 474 12.17 0.90 20.61
CA PRO A 474 13.11 0.46 19.58
C PRO A 474 12.52 0.48 18.17
N SER A 475 12.90 1.50 17.40
CA SER A 475 12.28 1.89 16.12
C SER A 475 13.32 2.01 15.02
N ILE A 476 12.88 2.00 13.76
CA ILE A 476 13.76 2.05 12.58
C ILE A 476 13.80 3.46 12.02
N TYR A 477 15.01 4.01 11.91
CA TYR A 477 15.28 5.35 11.41
C TYR A 477 16.36 5.33 10.33
N TYR A 478 16.38 6.36 9.50
CA TYR A 478 17.47 6.62 8.55
C TYR A 478 17.82 8.10 8.49
N LYS A 479 19.06 8.37 8.09
CA LYS A 479 19.66 9.70 7.89
C LYS A 479 20.67 9.62 6.74
N GLY A 480 21.12 10.75 6.22
CA GLY A 480 22.17 10.75 5.21
C GLY A 480 22.89 12.07 4.99
N ARG A 481 23.71 12.09 3.95
CA ARG A 481 24.46 13.24 3.45
C ARG A 481 24.64 13.19 1.95
N LEU A 482 24.56 14.35 1.32
CA LEU A 482 25.02 14.56 -0.04
C LEU A 482 26.56 14.59 -0.08
N SER A 483 27.12 14.26 -1.23
CA SER A 483 28.54 14.39 -1.53
C SER A 483 29.07 15.82 -1.38
N THR A 484 28.19 16.82 -1.51
CA THR A 484 28.46 18.26 -1.39
C THR A 484 28.29 18.82 0.02
N ASP A 485 27.71 18.04 0.95
CA ASP A 485 27.53 18.50 2.33
C ASP A 485 28.89 18.72 3.01
N PRO A 486 28.96 19.61 4.04
CA PRO A 486 30.17 19.80 4.81
C PRO A 486 30.76 18.46 5.30
N LEU A 487 32.09 18.36 5.32
CA LEU A 487 32.74 17.12 5.73
C LEU A 487 32.48 16.82 7.21
N GLY A 488 32.25 15.54 7.51
CA GLY A 488 31.98 15.05 8.86
C GLY A 488 30.58 15.36 9.39
N THR A 489 29.70 15.84 8.53
CA THR A 489 28.29 16.15 8.84
C THR A 489 27.35 15.19 8.10
N MET A 490 26.19 14.90 8.70
CA MET A 490 25.05 14.20 8.08
C MET A 490 23.78 15.05 8.18
N PRO A 491 23.68 16.16 7.43
CA PRO A 491 22.62 17.14 7.65
C PRO A 491 21.26 16.76 7.04
N GLN A 492 21.18 15.66 6.27
CA GLN A 492 19.96 15.27 5.55
C GLN A 492 19.04 14.46 6.46
N GLY A 493 18.14 15.18 7.17
CA GLY A 493 17.00 14.63 7.90
C GLY A 493 17.30 13.62 9.02
N GLU A 494 16.26 13.18 9.71
CA GLU A 494 16.24 11.92 10.46
C GLU A 494 14.80 11.42 10.40
N PHE A 495 14.57 10.40 9.59
CA PHE A 495 13.22 9.99 9.21
C PHE A 495 12.90 8.60 9.75
N ALA A 496 11.67 8.44 10.22
CA ALA A 496 11.17 7.15 10.66
C ALA A 496 10.84 6.27 9.45
N ILE A 497 11.38 5.05 9.42
CA ILE A 497 10.84 3.97 8.58
C ILE A 497 9.67 3.29 9.31
N GLN A 498 9.85 3.07 10.61
CA GLN A 498 8.84 2.45 11.46
C GLN A 498 9.06 2.81 12.93
N ASP A 499 8.14 3.59 13.49
CA ASP A 499 8.03 3.77 14.94
C ASP A 499 7.40 2.53 15.59
N ALA A 500 8.07 1.99 16.59
CA ALA A 500 7.55 0.92 17.42
C ALA A 500 6.66 1.46 18.54
N THR A 501 5.83 0.58 19.09
CA THR A 501 4.94 0.89 20.23
C THR A 501 5.19 -0.02 21.44
N THR A 502 6.19 -0.89 21.35
CA THR A 502 6.47 -1.93 22.34
C THR A 502 7.97 -2.09 22.55
N SER A 503 8.37 -2.37 23.79
CA SER A 503 9.76 -2.68 24.15
C SER A 503 10.03 -4.17 24.08
N LYS A 504 11.30 -4.54 23.89
CA LYS A 504 11.77 -5.91 24.05
C LYS A 504 12.02 -6.20 25.53
N THR A 505 11.30 -7.15 26.09
CA THR A 505 11.27 -7.42 27.54
C THR A 505 11.85 -8.77 27.94
N ASN A 506 12.18 -9.64 26.99
CA ASN A 506 12.57 -11.03 27.25
C ASN A 506 14.08 -11.25 27.44
N ASN A 507 14.94 -10.48 26.75
CA ASN A 507 16.40 -10.47 26.91
C ASN A 507 17.00 -9.21 26.23
N ASN A 508 18.32 -9.09 26.23
CA ASN A 508 19.06 -7.96 25.67
C ASN A 508 19.44 -8.10 24.19
N ARG A 509 19.23 -9.28 23.58
CA ARG A 509 19.66 -9.58 22.22
C ARG A 509 18.74 -8.90 21.20
N TRP A 510 19.17 -7.76 20.67
CA TRP A 510 18.39 -6.98 19.72
C TRP A 510 18.48 -7.51 18.29
N GLY A 511 19.68 -7.48 17.72
CA GLY A 511 19.98 -7.92 16.36
C GLY A 511 21.48 -7.94 16.12
N ASP A 512 22.02 -8.99 15.51
CA ASP A 512 23.42 -9.08 15.11
C ASP A 512 23.67 -8.53 13.70
N TYR A 513 22.59 -8.30 12.94
CA TYR A 513 22.62 -7.94 11.52
C TYR A 513 21.58 -6.86 11.22
N ALA A 514 22.01 -5.90 10.40
CA ALA A 514 21.16 -5.00 9.64
C ALA A 514 21.84 -4.83 8.29
N ALA A 515 21.09 -4.60 7.21
CA ALA A 515 21.69 -4.57 5.88
C ALA A 515 21.12 -3.44 5.03
N MET A 516 22.03 -2.61 4.51
CA MET A 516 21.78 -1.60 3.50
C MET A 516 22.58 -1.91 2.23
N ALA A 517 21.92 -1.83 1.09
CA ALA A 517 22.54 -2.00 -0.22
C ALA A 517 21.97 -1.01 -1.24
N VAL A 518 22.74 -0.71 -2.29
CA VAL A 518 22.32 0.18 -3.37
C VAL A 518 21.79 -0.65 -4.54
N ASP A 519 20.69 -0.21 -5.12
CA ASP A 519 20.04 -0.86 -6.25
C ASP A 519 20.97 -0.87 -7.48
N PRO A 520 21.28 -2.04 -8.07
CA PRO A 520 22.14 -2.12 -9.25
C PRO A 520 21.54 -1.53 -10.53
N VAL A 521 20.23 -1.26 -10.56
CA VAL A 521 19.54 -0.74 -11.75
C VAL A 521 19.81 0.76 -11.96
N ASP A 522 19.74 1.55 -10.89
CA ASP A 522 19.92 3.00 -10.95
C ASP A 522 21.18 3.50 -10.22
N ASP A 523 21.82 2.63 -9.43
CA ASP A 523 22.97 2.93 -8.58
C ASP A 523 22.71 4.10 -7.61
N CYS A 524 21.45 4.36 -7.27
CA CYS A 524 20.98 5.51 -6.48
C CYS A 524 20.04 5.13 -5.34
N THR A 525 19.16 4.15 -5.56
CA THR A 525 18.17 3.76 -4.56
C THR A 525 18.80 2.86 -3.51
N PHE A 526 18.81 3.28 -2.26
CA PHE A 526 19.21 2.46 -1.12
C PHE A 526 18.05 1.56 -0.70
N TRP A 527 18.36 0.33 -0.32
CA TRP A 527 17.43 -0.63 0.26
C TRP A 527 17.95 -1.03 1.64
N PHE A 528 17.11 -0.94 2.66
CA PHE A 528 17.47 -1.19 4.06
C PHE A 528 16.48 -2.15 4.73
N THR A 529 17.00 -3.04 5.58
CA THR A 529 16.19 -3.92 6.40
C THR A 529 16.79 -4.13 7.79
N THR A 530 15.92 -4.07 8.81
CA THR A 530 16.22 -4.36 10.22
C THR A 530 14.93 -4.62 11.02
N GLU A 531 15.06 -5.02 12.28
CA GLU A 531 13.97 -5.29 13.22
C GLU A 531 13.48 -4.06 14.01
N TYR A 532 12.28 -4.18 14.59
CA TYR A 532 11.66 -3.16 15.46
C TYR A 532 10.70 -3.77 16.48
N GLY A 533 10.44 -3.02 17.56
CA GLY A 533 9.54 -3.41 18.64
C GLY A 533 9.95 -4.67 19.42
N GLY A 534 9.02 -5.20 20.23
CA GLY A 534 9.29 -6.36 21.10
C GLY A 534 8.99 -7.73 20.48
N SER A 535 8.37 -7.78 19.30
CA SER A 535 7.81 -9.00 18.70
C SER A 535 8.69 -9.65 17.61
N GLY A 536 9.90 -9.13 17.37
CA GLY A 536 10.77 -9.61 16.30
C GLY A 536 10.28 -9.25 14.88
N ALA A 537 9.43 -8.24 14.75
CA ALA A 537 8.97 -7.74 13.45
C ALA A 537 10.09 -7.01 12.71
N THR A 538 10.10 -7.10 11.38
CA THR A 538 11.11 -6.44 10.52
C THR A 538 10.46 -5.60 9.44
N ARG A 539 11.24 -4.70 8.83
CA ARG A 539 10.82 -3.89 7.67
C ARG A 539 11.82 -3.99 6.54
N VAL A 540 11.33 -3.78 5.32
CA VAL A 540 12.15 -3.56 4.12
C VAL A 540 11.74 -2.21 3.57
N ALA A 541 12.68 -1.26 3.51
CA ALA A 541 12.43 0.08 3.03
C ALA A 541 13.43 0.47 1.93
N ALA A 542 12.97 1.27 0.97
CA ALA A 542 13.80 1.87 -0.06
C ALA A 542 13.74 3.39 0.04
N MET A 543 14.90 4.04 -0.05
CA MET A 543 15.07 5.48 0.05
C MET A 543 16.10 5.94 -0.99
N ARG A 544 16.00 7.16 -1.47
CA ARG A 544 16.83 7.67 -2.55
C ARG A 544 17.06 9.17 -2.34
N PHE A 545 18.26 9.66 -2.66
CA PHE A 545 18.49 11.09 -2.77
C PHE A 545 17.95 11.63 -4.08
N ASP A 546 17.25 12.75 -4.02
CA ASP A 546 16.55 13.35 -5.16
C ASP A 546 17.51 13.77 -6.29
N GLY A 547 18.71 14.20 -5.91
CA GLY A 547 19.77 14.61 -6.83
C GLY A 547 20.65 13.47 -7.35
N CYS A 548 20.45 12.23 -6.89
CA CYS A 548 21.34 11.15 -7.29
C CYS A 548 21.16 10.79 -8.77
N GLY A 549 22.30 10.70 -9.48
CA GLY A 549 22.36 10.44 -10.91
C GLY A 549 22.34 11.71 -11.76
N CYS A 550 22.27 12.89 -11.13
CA CYS A 550 22.16 14.16 -11.83
C CYS A 550 23.52 14.80 -12.09
N LEU A 551 23.74 15.21 -13.35
CA LEU A 551 24.92 16.01 -13.71
C LEU A 551 24.83 17.42 -13.10
N ALA A 552 23.62 17.93 -12.90
CA ALA A 552 23.29 19.12 -12.12
C ALA A 552 21.82 19.02 -11.65
N THR A 553 21.55 19.37 -10.39
CA THR A 553 20.18 19.41 -9.87
C THR A 553 19.43 20.57 -10.51
N PRO A 554 18.27 20.32 -11.15
CA PRO A 554 17.53 21.39 -11.79
C PRO A 554 17.01 22.44 -10.79
N ALA A 555 16.92 23.70 -11.22
CA ALA A 555 16.27 24.73 -10.41
C ALA A 555 14.77 24.42 -10.30
N ALA A 556 14.24 24.52 -9.09
CA ALA A 556 12.83 24.22 -8.87
C ALA A 556 11.94 25.38 -9.36
N PRO A 557 10.78 25.11 -9.99
CA PRO A 557 9.96 26.15 -10.61
C PRO A 557 9.20 26.98 -9.57
N ALA A 558 8.98 28.27 -9.80
CA ALA A 558 8.11 29.07 -8.93
C ALA A 558 6.65 28.68 -9.17
N VAL A 559 5.88 28.39 -8.10
CA VAL A 559 4.51 27.88 -8.18
C VAL A 559 3.50 28.90 -7.64
N SER A 560 2.35 29.00 -8.28
CA SER A 560 1.18 29.73 -7.79
C SER A 560 -0.08 28.90 -8.04
N VAL A 561 -1.06 29.00 -7.15
CA VAL A 561 -2.32 28.26 -7.25
C VAL A 561 -3.50 29.20 -7.10
N THR A 562 -4.54 28.98 -7.91
CA THR A 562 -5.79 29.76 -7.86
C THR A 562 -6.98 28.83 -8.05
N ALA A 563 -8.15 29.19 -7.50
CA ALA A 563 -9.40 28.47 -7.73
C ALA A 563 -10.31 29.31 -8.64
N PRO A 564 -10.13 29.26 -9.97
CA PRO A 564 -10.83 30.16 -10.88
C PRO A 564 -12.30 29.75 -11.13
N GLN A 565 -12.66 28.50 -10.85
CA GLN A 565 -13.98 27.92 -11.08
C GLN A 565 -14.31 26.88 -10.01
N ASP A 566 -15.59 26.55 -9.89
CA ASP A 566 -16.06 25.52 -8.96
C ASP A 566 -15.43 24.16 -9.25
N ASN A 567 -14.93 23.50 -8.20
CA ASN A 567 -14.26 22.21 -8.24
C ASN A 567 -13.01 22.18 -9.14
N ARG A 568 -12.33 23.32 -9.29
CA ARG A 568 -11.10 23.45 -10.07
C ARG A 568 -10.05 24.28 -9.35
N ILE A 569 -8.82 23.79 -9.34
CA ILE A 569 -7.63 24.57 -8.97
C ILE A 569 -6.66 24.60 -10.15
N ASP A 570 -6.27 25.80 -10.57
CA ASP A 570 -5.23 26.02 -11.57
C ASP A 570 -3.89 26.18 -10.86
N VAL A 571 -2.96 25.27 -11.15
CA VAL A 571 -1.58 25.24 -10.64
C VAL A 571 -0.66 25.77 -11.73
N SER A 572 -0.18 27.01 -11.56
CA SER A 572 0.69 27.67 -12.53
C SER A 572 2.14 27.70 -12.05
N PHE A 573 3.09 27.46 -12.97
CA PHE A 573 4.51 27.40 -12.64
C PHE A 573 5.43 27.90 -13.76
N THR A 574 6.60 28.41 -13.38
CA THR A 574 7.58 29.00 -14.32
C THR A 574 8.34 27.95 -15.12
N ASP A 575 8.72 28.29 -16.36
CA ASP A 575 9.59 27.47 -17.21
C ASP A 575 11.04 27.42 -16.68
N SER A 576 11.76 26.36 -17.06
CA SER A 576 13.17 26.14 -16.74
C SER A 576 14.04 26.59 -17.92
N ASP A 577 15.09 27.35 -17.62
CA ASP A 577 16.11 27.72 -18.60
C ASP A 577 17.07 26.56 -18.95
N THR A 578 16.92 25.42 -18.29
CA THR A 578 17.84 24.28 -18.40
C THR A 578 17.38 23.31 -19.49
N ALA A 579 18.16 23.20 -20.57
CA ALA A 579 17.81 22.41 -21.76
C ALA A 579 17.59 20.91 -21.54
N THR A 580 18.06 20.35 -20.41
CA THR A 580 17.83 18.95 -20.07
C THR A 580 16.49 18.72 -19.40
N ILE A 581 15.80 19.75 -18.95
CA ILE A 581 14.44 19.62 -18.40
C ILE A 581 13.47 19.37 -19.53
N THR A 582 12.68 18.30 -19.39
CA THR A 582 11.72 17.87 -20.41
C THR A 582 10.31 17.75 -19.87
N GLN A 583 10.11 17.83 -18.55
CA GLN A 583 8.80 17.76 -17.92
C GLN A 583 8.77 18.35 -16.50
N TYR A 584 7.56 18.57 -15.98
CA TYR A 584 7.27 19.03 -14.63
C TYR A 584 6.33 18.05 -13.93
N LEU A 585 6.66 17.70 -12.69
CA LEU A 585 5.90 16.78 -11.85
C LEU A 585 5.05 17.58 -10.87
N VAL A 586 3.72 17.44 -10.95
CA VAL A 586 2.76 18.17 -10.11
C VAL A 586 2.21 17.23 -9.03
N TYR A 587 2.46 17.58 -7.78
CA TYR A 587 2.03 16.82 -6.61
C TYR A 587 0.94 17.56 -5.84
N ARG A 588 0.09 16.80 -5.14
CA ARG A 588 -1.00 17.33 -4.32
C ARG A 588 -1.15 16.59 -3.00
N SER A 589 -1.49 17.33 -1.95
CA SER A 589 -1.93 16.85 -0.64
C SER A 589 -3.24 17.53 -0.22
N THR A 590 -4.02 16.89 0.65
CA THR A 590 -5.16 17.49 1.37
C THR A 590 -4.79 17.95 2.78
N VAL A 591 -3.53 17.77 3.18
CA VAL A 591 -2.97 18.14 4.48
C VAL A 591 -1.70 18.97 4.25
N SER A 592 -1.57 20.10 4.94
CA SER A 592 -0.37 20.93 4.85
C SER A 592 0.86 20.15 5.33
N GLY A 593 1.94 20.20 4.57
CA GLY A 593 3.17 19.44 4.82
C GLY A 593 3.14 18.00 4.28
N GLY A 594 2.07 17.57 3.61
CA GLY A 594 1.95 16.25 3.00
C GLY A 594 1.20 15.22 3.87
N PRO A 595 1.20 13.93 3.48
CA PRO A 595 1.91 13.33 2.36
C PRO A 595 1.36 13.77 0.99
N TYR A 596 2.23 13.86 -0.02
CA TYR A 596 1.86 14.31 -1.36
C TYR A 596 1.81 13.16 -2.36
N ALA A 597 0.83 13.20 -3.26
CA ALA A 597 0.71 12.26 -4.38
C ALA A 597 1.00 12.98 -5.70
N LEU A 598 1.74 12.33 -6.61
CA LEU A 598 1.90 12.80 -7.99
C LEU A 598 0.55 12.69 -8.71
N ILE A 599 0.03 13.82 -9.19
CA ILE A 599 -1.27 13.87 -9.89
C ILE A 599 -1.13 14.16 -11.38
N ALA A 600 0.00 14.75 -11.82
CA ALA A 600 0.25 15.01 -13.22
C ALA A 600 1.73 15.12 -13.55
N THR A 601 2.06 14.82 -14.81
CA THR A 601 3.34 15.12 -15.45
C THR A 601 3.07 16.01 -16.65
N VAL A 602 3.59 17.24 -16.64
CA VAL A 602 3.38 18.25 -17.68
C VAL A 602 4.65 18.34 -18.53
N PRO A 603 4.61 17.97 -19.82
CA PRO A 603 5.79 18.08 -20.70
C PRO A 603 6.24 19.54 -20.86
N ASP A 604 7.55 19.75 -20.86
CA ASP A 604 8.18 21.03 -21.20
C ASP A 604 8.13 21.19 -22.73
N SER A 605 7.44 22.24 -23.18
CA SER A 605 7.26 22.56 -24.59
C SER A 605 8.34 23.48 -25.16
N SER A 606 9.20 24.04 -24.29
CA SER A 606 10.30 24.94 -24.63
C SER A 606 11.63 24.63 -23.93
N PRO A 607 12.15 23.37 -23.95
CA PRO A 607 13.39 23.03 -23.24
C PRO A 607 14.57 23.95 -23.59
N GLY A 608 15.16 24.58 -22.57
CA GLY A 608 16.40 25.35 -22.69
C GLY A 608 16.24 26.78 -23.22
N VAL A 609 15.01 27.29 -23.25
CA VAL A 609 14.72 28.69 -23.58
C VAL A 609 14.57 29.48 -22.29
N ALA A 610 15.54 30.36 -22.00
CA ALA A 610 15.42 31.29 -20.87
C ALA A 610 14.14 32.15 -21.01
N ASP A 611 13.36 32.26 -19.95
CA ASP A 611 12.08 32.99 -19.88
C ASP A 611 10.97 32.48 -20.83
N GLY A 612 10.86 31.16 -21.04
CA GLY A 612 9.73 30.56 -21.76
C GLY A 612 8.36 30.79 -21.09
N PRO A 613 7.24 30.51 -21.80
CA PRO A 613 5.90 30.75 -21.28
C PRO A 613 5.63 29.92 -20.02
N SER A 614 5.01 30.52 -18.99
CA SER A 614 4.58 29.79 -17.80
C SER A 614 3.57 28.69 -18.16
N TYR A 615 3.64 27.59 -17.42
CA TYR A 615 2.73 26.45 -17.56
C TYR A 615 1.58 26.56 -16.56
N THR A 616 0.43 25.98 -16.91
CA THR A 616 -0.70 25.82 -15.99
C THR A 616 -1.24 24.41 -16.11
N TYR A 617 -1.28 23.69 -14.99
CA TYR A 617 -2.02 22.44 -14.84
C TYR A 617 -3.39 22.72 -14.23
N HIS A 618 -4.42 22.08 -14.77
CA HIS A 618 -5.79 22.22 -14.31
C HIS A 618 -6.19 20.99 -13.49
N ASP A 619 -6.31 21.16 -12.18
CA ASP A 619 -6.82 20.11 -11.30
C ASP A 619 -8.34 20.22 -11.16
N ASP A 620 -9.06 19.52 -12.04
CA ASP A 620 -10.52 19.42 -12.04
C ASP A 620 -11.05 18.29 -11.13
N THR A 621 -10.17 17.67 -10.31
CA THR A 621 -10.54 16.56 -9.41
C THR A 621 -10.70 16.98 -7.95
N VAL A 622 -10.59 18.27 -7.68
CA VAL A 622 -10.75 18.85 -6.35
C VAL A 622 -12.22 19.09 -6.02
N SER A 623 -12.52 19.14 -4.73
CA SER A 623 -13.88 19.32 -4.22
C SER A 623 -14.02 20.62 -3.46
N GLY A 624 -15.07 21.37 -3.76
CA GLY A 624 -15.36 22.66 -3.16
C GLY A 624 -15.40 22.63 -1.63
N GLY A 625 -14.92 23.71 -1.02
CA GLY A 625 -14.82 23.86 0.44
C GLY A 625 -13.60 23.19 1.08
N SER A 626 -12.85 22.36 0.35
CA SER A 626 -11.66 21.67 0.87
C SER A 626 -10.36 22.40 0.50
N TRP A 627 -9.38 22.37 1.40
CA TRP A 627 -8.03 22.87 1.16
C TRP A 627 -7.18 21.84 0.43
N TYR A 628 -6.43 22.31 -0.55
CA TYR A 628 -5.46 21.51 -1.29
C TYR A 628 -4.11 22.23 -1.32
N TYR A 629 -3.06 21.42 -1.25
CA TYR A 629 -1.67 21.84 -1.14
C TYR A 629 -0.90 21.21 -2.29
N TYR A 630 -0.10 22.00 -3.00
CA TYR A 630 0.57 21.59 -4.22
C TYR A 630 2.07 21.86 -4.16
N LEU A 631 2.81 20.97 -4.81
CA LEU A 631 4.23 21.11 -5.09
C LEU A 631 4.47 20.82 -6.57
N VAL A 632 5.44 21.51 -7.18
CA VAL A 632 5.86 21.24 -8.56
C VAL A 632 7.36 21.09 -8.61
N ARG A 633 7.85 20.08 -9.33
CA ARG A 633 9.28 19.81 -9.52
C ARG A 633 9.61 19.76 -11.00
N SER A 634 10.71 20.36 -11.42
CA SER A 634 11.23 20.18 -12.78
C SER A 634 11.96 18.84 -12.88
N ASN A 635 11.89 18.19 -14.04
CA ASN A 635 12.43 16.85 -14.26
C ASN A 635 12.98 16.68 -15.70
N ASP A 636 14.06 15.93 -15.84
CA ASP A 636 14.76 15.74 -17.10
C ASP A 636 14.17 14.61 -17.99
N GLY A 637 13.09 13.97 -17.54
CA GLY A 637 12.54 12.77 -18.18
C GLY A 637 13.23 11.48 -17.71
N GLY A 638 14.28 11.60 -16.90
CA GLY A 638 14.95 10.55 -16.15
C GLY A 638 14.70 10.71 -14.65
N PRO A 639 15.61 10.22 -13.80
CA PRO A 639 15.41 10.25 -12.36
C PRO A 639 15.68 11.63 -11.72
N CYS A 640 16.18 12.61 -12.47
CA CYS A 640 16.61 13.88 -11.91
C CYS A 640 15.45 14.82 -11.69
N THR A 641 15.25 15.22 -10.45
CA THR A 641 14.21 16.18 -10.07
C THR A 641 14.82 17.35 -9.32
N SER A 642 14.27 18.55 -9.52
CA SER A 642 14.63 19.70 -8.69
C SER A 642 14.19 19.50 -7.24
N ALA A 643 14.82 20.17 -6.27
CA ALA A 643 14.34 20.19 -4.89
C ALA A 643 12.84 20.56 -4.77
N VAL A 644 12.21 20.15 -3.67
CA VAL A 644 10.82 20.49 -3.36
C VAL A 644 10.69 22.00 -3.11
N GLN A 645 9.70 22.63 -3.75
CA GLN A 645 9.40 24.06 -3.62
C GLN A 645 8.61 24.40 -2.36
N SER A 646 8.44 25.70 -2.09
CA SER A 646 7.50 26.16 -1.06
C SER A 646 6.09 25.68 -1.39
N GLU A 647 5.41 25.07 -0.42
CA GLU A 647 4.02 24.60 -0.55
C GLU A 647 3.10 25.75 -0.98
N ALA A 648 2.39 25.57 -2.11
CA ALA A 648 1.35 26.47 -2.56
C ALA A 648 -0.01 25.88 -2.23
N SER A 649 -0.96 26.68 -1.72
CA SER A 649 -2.27 26.17 -1.31
C SER A 649 -3.43 27.06 -1.77
N ALA A 650 -4.55 26.40 -2.06
CA ALA A 650 -5.81 27.05 -2.36
C ALA A 650 -6.96 26.20 -1.80
N GLN A 651 -8.03 26.88 -1.38
CA GLN A 651 -9.30 26.23 -1.10
C GLN A 651 -10.10 26.15 -2.40
N ALA A 652 -10.53 24.95 -2.80
CA ALA A 652 -11.39 24.80 -3.97
C ALA A 652 -12.75 25.45 -3.72
N THR A 653 -13.34 26.08 -4.74
CA THR A 653 -14.69 26.67 -4.66
C THR A 653 -15.75 25.68 -5.16
N GLY A 654 -17.04 25.99 -4.99
CA GLY A 654 -18.15 25.16 -5.46
C GLY A 654 -18.73 24.19 -4.43
N GLN A 655 -19.63 23.31 -4.90
CA GLN A 655 -20.24 22.29 -4.04
C GLN A 655 -19.24 21.19 -3.69
N CYS A 656 -19.22 20.79 -2.41
CA CYS A 656 -18.40 19.67 -1.97
C CYS A 656 -18.97 18.34 -2.48
N LEU A 657 -18.11 17.49 -3.05
CA LEU A 657 -18.44 16.21 -3.70
C LEU A 657 -17.88 14.98 -2.95
N LEU A 658 -17.23 15.18 -1.80
CA LEU A 658 -16.59 14.12 -1.02
C LEU A 658 -17.61 13.30 -0.22
N ALA A 659 -17.33 12.00 -0.06
CA ALA A 659 -18.07 11.11 0.84
C ALA A 659 -17.62 11.30 2.31
N PRO A 660 -18.40 10.86 3.31
CA PRO A 660 -18.01 10.92 4.71
C PRO A 660 -16.86 9.95 5.01
N SER A 661 -16.08 10.27 6.05
CA SER A 661 -15.12 9.31 6.63
C SER A 661 -15.84 8.39 7.62
N PHE A 662 -15.75 7.08 7.41
CA PHE A 662 -16.50 6.09 8.20
C PHE A 662 -15.69 4.82 8.44
N THR A 663 -15.63 4.37 9.70
CA THR A 663 -14.89 3.15 10.11
C THR A 663 -15.66 1.86 9.81
N GLY A 664 -16.95 1.96 9.50
CA GLY A 664 -17.79 0.82 9.14
C GLY A 664 -18.53 0.17 10.30
N LEU A 665 -19.05 -1.02 10.04
CA LEU A 665 -19.88 -1.80 10.96
C LEU A 665 -19.06 -2.34 12.14
N ALA A 666 -19.50 -2.08 13.38
CA ALA A 666 -18.80 -2.51 14.59
C ALA A 666 -19.27 -3.90 15.05
N THR A 667 -20.57 -4.08 15.26
CA THR A 667 -21.16 -5.35 15.74
C THR A 667 -22.37 -5.78 14.92
N VAL A 668 -22.61 -7.09 14.90
CA VAL A 668 -23.86 -7.74 14.51
C VAL A 668 -24.20 -8.69 15.65
N ASP A 669 -25.30 -8.43 16.34
CA ASP A 669 -25.66 -9.14 17.57
C ASP A 669 -27.02 -9.83 17.40
N ASN A 670 -27.09 -11.13 17.65
CA ASN A 670 -28.33 -11.88 17.76
C ASN A 670 -28.98 -11.69 19.15
N PRO A 671 -30.11 -10.97 19.25
CA PRO A 671 -30.79 -10.74 20.52
C PRO A 671 -31.54 -11.97 21.05
N GLY A 672 -31.72 -13.02 20.25
CA GLY A 672 -32.54 -14.19 20.61
C GLY A 672 -34.00 -13.85 20.79
N ASN A 673 -34.59 -13.08 19.88
CA ASN A 673 -36.01 -12.75 19.93
C ASN A 673 -36.86 -13.91 19.40
N THR A 674 -38.15 -13.95 19.76
CA THR A 674 -39.12 -14.90 19.16
C THR A 674 -39.22 -14.78 17.65
N THR A 675 -39.01 -13.56 17.14
CA THR A 675 -38.90 -13.26 15.70
C THR A 675 -37.42 -13.18 15.34
N CYS A 676 -37.04 -13.73 14.19
CA CYS A 676 -35.64 -13.68 13.76
C CYS A 676 -35.20 -12.23 13.60
N THR A 677 -34.17 -11.83 14.34
CA THR A 677 -33.64 -10.46 14.37
C THR A 677 -32.13 -10.51 14.48
N LEU A 678 -31.42 -9.60 13.82
CA LEU A 678 -30.02 -9.28 14.05
C LEU A 678 -29.88 -7.76 14.23
N ASN A 679 -29.24 -7.35 15.31
CA ASN A 679 -29.03 -5.93 15.62
C ASN A 679 -27.63 -5.52 15.20
N LEU A 680 -27.55 -4.53 14.32
CA LEU A 680 -26.30 -3.95 13.85
C LEU A 680 -26.01 -2.66 14.61
N SER A 681 -24.74 -2.42 14.93
CA SER A 681 -24.28 -1.15 15.52
C SER A 681 -22.94 -0.68 14.95
N TRP A 682 -22.75 0.63 14.87
CA TRP A 682 -21.52 1.26 14.40
C TRP A 682 -21.26 2.61 15.10
N SER A 683 -20.08 3.19 14.89
CA SER A 683 -19.77 4.55 15.34
C SER A 683 -20.22 5.60 14.32
N PRO A 684 -20.58 6.84 14.70
CA PRO A 684 -20.95 7.87 13.73
C PRO A 684 -19.85 8.14 12.69
N ALA A 685 -20.22 8.29 11.42
CA ALA A 685 -19.33 8.80 10.38
C ALA A 685 -19.06 10.29 10.55
N THR A 686 -17.87 10.74 10.12
CA THR A 686 -17.47 12.15 10.14
C THR A 686 -17.72 12.76 8.77
N SER A 687 -18.60 13.76 8.70
CA SER A 687 -18.86 14.51 7.45
C SER A 687 -17.64 15.33 7.04
N VAL A 688 -17.32 15.29 5.75
CA VAL A 688 -16.24 16.10 5.14
C VAL A 688 -16.82 17.38 4.52
N CYS A 689 -18.07 17.33 4.06
CA CYS A 689 -18.71 18.41 3.32
C CYS A 689 -19.60 19.34 4.15
N SER A 690 -19.50 19.28 5.49
CA SER A 690 -20.40 19.90 6.46
C SER A 690 -21.85 19.41 6.38
N GLY A 691 -22.31 18.74 7.43
CA GLY A 691 -23.61 18.07 7.46
C GLY A 691 -23.63 16.86 8.40
N SER A 692 -24.69 16.08 8.32
CA SER A 692 -24.80 14.77 9.00
C SER A 692 -24.73 13.64 7.99
N ALA A 693 -24.06 12.53 8.31
CA ALA A 693 -24.11 11.33 7.48
C ALA A 693 -25.41 10.54 7.71
N THR A 694 -25.92 9.90 6.67
CA THR A 694 -26.91 8.82 6.74
C THR A 694 -26.26 7.50 6.33
N TYR A 695 -26.91 6.34 6.51
CA TYR A 695 -26.28 5.05 6.20
C TYR A 695 -27.14 4.16 5.30
N ASN A 696 -26.46 3.45 4.41
CA ASN A 696 -26.98 2.32 3.65
C ASN A 696 -26.50 1.02 4.30
N VAL A 697 -27.41 0.05 4.45
CA VAL A 697 -27.13 -1.26 5.04
C VAL A 697 -27.24 -2.32 3.95
N TYR A 698 -26.22 -3.15 3.84
CA TYR A 698 -26.12 -4.21 2.85
C TYR A 698 -26.01 -5.58 3.53
N ARG A 699 -26.60 -6.62 2.93
CA ARG A 699 -26.68 -7.98 3.47
C ARG A 699 -26.48 -9.05 2.39
N SER A 700 -25.73 -10.10 2.71
CA SER A 700 -25.62 -11.31 1.88
C SER A 700 -25.49 -12.56 2.75
N THR A 701 -25.82 -13.74 2.21
CA THR A 701 -25.47 -15.04 2.81
C THR A 701 -24.09 -15.53 2.36
N THR A 702 -23.41 -14.78 1.49
CA THR A 702 -22.05 -15.07 1.00
C THR A 702 -21.05 -14.12 1.62
N GLN A 703 -19.98 -14.66 2.22
CA GLN A 703 -18.87 -13.87 2.76
C GLN A 703 -18.11 -13.14 1.65
N GLY A 704 -17.69 -11.90 1.89
CA GLY A 704 -16.89 -11.12 0.95
C GLY A 704 -17.71 -10.53 -0.20
N PHE A 705 -19.02 -10.38 -0.02
CA PHE A 705 -19.89 -9.82 -1.06
C PHE A 705 -19.59 -8.34 -1.30
N VAL A 706 -19.80 -7.87 -2.53
CA VAL A 706 -19.65 -6.45 -2.88
C VAL A 706 -20.98 -5.72 -2.63
N PRO A 707 -21.01 -4.65 -1.82
CA PRO A 707 -22.20 -3.81 -1.65
C PRO A 707 -22.71 -3.29 -2.99
N ALA A 708 -23.98 -3.56 -3.30
CA ALA A 708 -24.63 -3.24 -4.56
C ALA A 708 -26.14 -3.04 -4.34
N PRO A 709 -26.87 -2.39 -5.27
CA PRO A 709 -28.31 -2.23 -5.15
C PRO A 709 -29.08 -3.53 -4.91
N ALA A 710 -28.58 -4.66 -5.44
CA ALA A 710 -29.21 -5.98 -5.30
C ALA A 710 -29.16 -6.57 -3.88
N ASN A 711 -28.23 -6.12 -3.04
CA ASN A 711 -28.05 -6.62 -1.67
C ASN A 711 -28.19 -5.53 -0.62
N ARG A 712 -28.73 -4.36 -1.00
CA ARG A 712 -29.04 -3.25 -0.09
C ARG A 712 -30.40 -3.47 0.57
N ILE A 713 -30.42 -3.54 1.89
CA ILE A 713 -31.63 -3.80 2.69
C ILE A 713 -32.18 -2.56 3.39
N ALA A 714 -31.37 -1.51 3.54
CA ALA A 714 -31.83 -0.22 4.04
C ALA A 714 -31.06 0.95 3.43
N THR A 715 -31.69 2.12 3.39
CA THR A 715 -31.09 3.38 2.94
C THR A 715 -31.55 4.54 3.82
N GLY A 716 -30.72 5.57 3.95
CA GLY A 716 -31.06 6.78 4.70
C GLY A 716 -31.21 6.57 6.21
N VAL A 717 -30.58 5.54 6.78
CA VAL A 717 -30.59 5.30 8.23
C VAL A 717 -29.89 6.48 8.91
N SER A 718 -30.57 7.17 9.83
CA SER A 718 -30.02 8.36 10.51
C SER A 718 -29.37 8.06 11.86
N GLY A 719 -29.72 6.93 12.47
CA GLY A 719 -29.08 6.42 13.68
C GLY A 719 -27.82 5.59 13.39
N THR A 720 -27.12 5.21 14.45
CA THR A 720 -25.94 4.34 14.37
C THR A 720 -26.23 2.88 14.69
N THR A 721 -27.51 2.49 14.56
CA THR A 721 -27.99 1.13 14.76
C THR A 721 -29.04 0.78 13.73
N TYR A 722 -29.15 -0.50 13.41
CA TYR A 722 -30.19 -1.03 12.53
C TYR A 722 -30.59 -2.45 12.96
N ALA A 723 -31.88 -2.71 13.10
CA ALA A 723 -32.39 -4.05 13.40
C ALA A 723 -32.88 -4.70 12.10
N ASP A 724 -32.17 -5.71 11.62
CA ASP A 724 -32.63 -6.55 10.53
C ASP A 724 -33.54 -7.65 11.08
N ALA A 725 -34.81 -7.64 10.72
CA ALA A 725 -35.79 -8.65 11.15
C ALA A 725 -36.65 -9.18 9.99
N ILE A 726 -36.30 -8.83 8.74
CA ILE A 726 -37.11 -9.08 7.56
C ILE A 726 -36.33 -10.01 6.62
N ASP A 727 -36.97 -11.08 6.18
CA ASP A 727 -36.38 -12.08 5.26
C ASP A 727 -35.07 -12.71 5.77
N ILE A 728 -34.92 -12.80 7.10
CA ILE A 728 -33.86 -13.55 7.76
C ILE A 728 -34.41 -14.78 8.46
N ALA A 729 -33.74 -15.92 8.28
CA ALA A 729 -34.19 -17.22 8.78
C ALA A 729 -33.33 -17.72 9.95
N SER A 730 -33.97 -18.43 10.89
CA SER A 730 -33.28 -18.97 12.06
C SER A 730 -32.12 -19.86 11.66
N GLY A 731 -30.95 -19.66 12.28
CA GLY A 731 -29.75 -20.45 12.03
C GLY A 731 -29.07 -20.21 10.68
N THR A 732 -29.54 -19.25 9.86
CA THR A 732 -28.87 -18.85 8.62
C THR A 732 -27.88 -17.72 8.90
N THR A 733 -26.63 -17.88 8.50
CA THR A 733 -25.60 -16.84 8.64
C THR A 733 -25.81 -15.72 7.63
N TYR A 734 -25.83 -14.48 8.10
CA TYR A 734 -25.91 -13.29 7.26
C TYR A 734 -24.70 -12.39 7.51
N TYR A 735 -24.08 -11.97 6.41
CA TYR A 735 -22.96 -11.04 6.37
C TYR A 735 -23.48 -9.64 6.04
N TYR A 736 -22.99 -8.63 6.75
CA TYR A 736 -23.42 -7.24 6.60
C TYR A 736 -22.25 -6.31 6.36
N VAL A 737 -22.50 -5.27 5.56
CA VAL A 737 -21.64 -4.10 5.38
C VAL A 737 -22.51 -2.86 5.51
N VAL A 738 -22.02 -1.83 6.20
CA VAL A 738 -22.69 -0.52 6.29
C VAL A 738 -21.81 0.52 5.61
N ARG A 739 -22.42 1.41 4.83
CA ARG A 739 -21.76 2.57 4.23
C ARG A 739 -22.48 3.85 4.61
N ALA A 740 -21.72 4.87 4.97
CA ALA A 740 -22.15 6.23 5.19
C ALA A 740 -22.34 6.97 3.86
N VAL A 741 -23.35 7.83 3.84
CA VAL A 741 -23.76 8.67 2.72
C VAL A 741 -23.83 10.09 3.23
N GLU A 742 -23.14 10.99 2.55
CA GLU A 742 -23.16 12.41 2.87
C GLU A 742 -24.52 13.02 2.51
N SER A 743 -25.12 13.75 3.46
CA SER A 743 -26.49 14.27 3.29
C SER A 743 -26.58 15.40 2.27
N VAL A 744 -25.48 16.15 2.08
CA VAL A 744 -25.48 17.35 1.23
C VAL A 744 -25.28 17.06 -0.25
N ASN A 745 -24.61 15.96 -0.61
CA ASN A 745 -24.28 15.64 -2.00
C ASN A 745 -24.62 14.19 -2.40
N GLY A 746 -25.04 13.34 -1.46
CA GLY A 746 -25.38 11.93 -1.71
C GLY A 746 -24.18 11.02 -1.96
N ALA A 747 -22.95 11.48 -1.74
CA ALA A 747 -21.74 10.69 -1.91
C ALA A 747 -21.67 9.59 -0.85
N GLU A 748 -21.58 8.33 -1.29
CA GLU A 748 -21.43 7.15 -0.42
C GLU A 748 -19.94 6.79 -0.26
N ASP A 749 -19.54 6.43 0.95
CA ASP A 749 -18.19 5.97 1.22
C ASP A 749 -17.93 4.54 0.68
N THR A 750 -16.67 4.12 0.63
CA THR A 750 -16.27 2.84 0.02
C THR A 750 -16.05 1.71 1.04
N ASN A 751 -16.55 1.82 2.27
CA ASN A 751 -16.30 0.86 3.35
C ASN A 751 -16.67 -0.58 2.94
N THR A 752 -15.81 -1.50 3.39
CA THR A 752 -15.90 -2.95 3.15
C THR A 752 -15.88 -3.77 4.46
N THR A 753 -15.78 -3.12 5.62
CA THR A 753 -15.80 -3.80 6.93
C THR A 753 -17.06 -4.64 7.06
N GLN A 754 -16.86 -5.95 7.10
CA GLN A 754 -17.93 -6.94 7.11
C GLN A 754 -18.01 -7.64 8.47
N LYS A 755 -19.23 -7.82 8.98
CA LYS A 755 -19.53 -8.59 10.20
C LYS A 755 -20.68 -9.55 9.91
N ASN A 756 -20.85 -10.57 10.76
CA ASN A 756 -21.90 -11.57 10.56
C ASN A 756 -22.41 -12.13 11.89
N ASP A 757 -23.62 -12.67 11.84
CA ASP A 757 -24.23 -13.51 12.87
C ASP A 757 -25.38 -14.33 12.22
N TRP A 758 -26.07 -15.19 12.98
CA TRP A 758 -27.31 -15.86 12.56
C TRP A 758 -28.40 -15.68 13.62
N PRO A 759 -29.66 -15.39 13.21
CA PRO A 759 -30.72 -15.15 14.16
C PRO A 759 -31.18 -16.46 14.83
N THR A 760 -31.53 -16.37 16.11
CA THR A 760 -32.14 -17.47 16.86
C THR A 760 -33.35 -16.99 17.64
N GLY A 761 -34.12 -17.96 18.15
CA GLY A 761 -35.21 -17.74 19.09
C GLY A 761 -34.73 -17.39 20.49
N PRO A 762 -35.67 -17.23 21.45
CA PRO A 762 -35.38 -17.03 22.86
C PRO A 762 -34.48 -18.12 23.40
N PHE A 763 -33.51 -17.68 24.20
CA PHE A 763 -32.63 -18.58 24.90
C PHE A 763 -33.36 -19.13 26.12
N SER A 764 -33.42 -20.46 26.20
CA SER A 764 -33.80 -21.14 27.44
C SER A 764 -32.55 -21.50 28.21
N VAL A 765 -32.57 -21.34 29.54
CA VAL A 765 -31.49 -21.83 30.39
C VAL A 765 -31.78 -23.28 30.73
N THR A 766 -30.90 -24.18 30.31
CA THR A 766 -31.01 -25.62 30.55
C THR A 766 -29.69 -26.14 31.07
N SER A 767 -29.75 -27.10 31.98
CA SER A 767 -28.59 -27.88 32.37
C SER A 767 -28.72 -29.26 31.75
N TRP A 768 -27.61 -29.79 31.25
CA TRP A 768 -27.57 -31.14 30.71
C TRP A 768 -26.34 -31.88 31.21
N THR A 769 -26.47 -33.20 31.28
CA THR A 769 -25.42 -34.12 31.67
C THR A 769 -25.38 -35.25 30.64
N ASP A 770 -24.17 -35.65 30.26
CA ASP A 770 -23.87 -36.86 29.51
C ASP A 770 -23.04 -37.77 30.43
N MET A 771 -23.62 -38.90 30.82
CA MET A 771 -22.94 -39.94 31.61
C MET A 771 -22.41 -41.05 30.71
N PHE A 772 -22.47 -40.86 29.39
CA PHE A 772 -22.02 -41.82 28.39
C PHE A 772 -22.69 -43.20 28.50
N GLU A 773 -23.98 -43.24 28.85
CA GLU A 773 -24.79 -44.48 28.94
C GLU A 773 -25.76 -44.68 27.76
N GLY A 774 -25.58 -43.89 26.70
CA GLY A 774 -26.41 -43.96 25.51
C GLY A 774 -26.32 -45.31 24.80
N PRO A 775 -27.25 -45.61 23.87
CA PRO A 775 -27.15 -46.81 23.06
C PRO A 775 -25.87 -46.76 22.20
N GLN A 776 -25.19 -47.90 22.08
CA GLN A 776 -23.96 -48.02 21.28
C GLN A 776 -24.15 -47.57 19.81
N SER A 777 -25.35 -47.72 19.26
CA SER A 777 -25.69 -47.24 17.91
C SER A 777 -25.65 -45.71 17.77
N GLY A 778 -25.77 -44.97 18.88
CA GLY A 778 -25.60 -43.52 18.95
C GLY A 778 -24.21 -43.11 19.47
N GLY A 779 -23.24 -44.02 19.45
CA GLY A 779 -21.89 -43.78 19.97
C GLY A 779 -21.75 -43.94 21.48
N GLY A 780 -22.82 -44.24 22.23
CA GLY A 780 -22.75 -44.32 23.69
C GLY A 780 -23.01 -43.00 24.41
N PHE A 781 -23.45 -41.94 23.71
CA PHE A 781 -23.77 -40.64 24.32
C PHE A 781 -25.23 -40.56 24.75
N ASP A 782 -25.49 -40.04 25.96
CA ASP A 782 -26.86 -39.77 26.43
C ASP A 782 -27.47 -38.57 25.71
N GLN A 783 -26.64 -37.60 25.31
CA GLN A 783 -27.04 -36.45 24.50
C GLN A 783 -26.62 -36.63 23.04
N PRO A 784 -27.48 -36.33 22.07
CA PRO A 784 -27.08 -36.37 20.66
C PRO A 784 -26.16 -35.19 20.30
N GLY A 785 -25.29 -35.38 19.31
CA GLY A 785 -24.47 -34.30 18.71
C GLY A 785 -23.00 -34.30 19.10
N TRP A 786 -22.55 -35.24 19.93
CA TRP A 786 -21.14 -35.49 20.16
C TRP A 786 -20.46 -36.07 18.92
N THR A 787 -19.20 -35.70 18.73
CA THR A 787 -18.35 -36.29 17.69
C THR A 787 -16.97 -36.60 18.25
N HIS A 788 -16.28 -37.59 17.68
CA HIS A 788 -14.89 -37.89 18.05
C HIS A 788 -14.15 -38.38 16.82
N PHE A 789 -12.89 -37.98 16.67
CA PHE A 789 -12.07 -38.36 15.52
C PHE A 789 -10.58 -38.20 15.84
N ILE A 790 -9.77 -38.75 14.94
CA ILE A 790 -8.32 -38.79 15.01
C ILE A 790 -7.74 -37.99 13.85
N PHE A 791 -6.79 -37.09 14.14
CA PHE A 791 -6.08 -36.33 13.12
C PHE A 791 -4.82 -37.09 12.65
N ASN A 792 -4.18 -37.82 13.56
CA ASN A 792 -3.00 -38.65 13.29
C ASN A 792 -2.93 -39.82 14.29
N GLY A 793 -2.39 -40.98 13.88
CA GLY A 793 -2.30 -42.20 14.72
C GLY A 793 -3.28 -43.31 14.32
N SER A 794 -3.33 -44.39 15.11
CA SER A 794 -4.14 -45.60 14.78
C SER A 794 -5.29 -45.90 15.74
N THR A 795 -5.36 -45.23 16.89
CA THR A 795 -6.36 -45.49 17.95
C THR A 795 -7.15 -44.22 18.28
N ASN A 796 -8.42 -44.20 17.89
CA ASN A 796 -9.36 -43.15 18.25
C ASN A 796 -9.89 -43.36 19.69
N TRP A 797 -10.63 -42.39 20.22
CA TRP A 797 -11.42 -42.52 21.44
C TRP A 797 -12.28 -43.79 21.40
N ALA A 798 -12.37 -44.49 22.53
CA ALA A 798 -13.09 -45.73 22.70
C ALA A 798 -14.03 -45.68 23.91
N TRP A 799 -15.24 -46.22 23.74
CA TRP A 799 -16.21 -46.37 24.82
C TRP A 799 -15.78 -47.53 25.74
N SER A 800 -15.59 -47.25 27.02
CA SER A 800 -14.85 -48.12 27.94
C SER A 800 -15.63 -48.44 29.21
N THR A 801 -15.50 -49.67 29.71
CA THR A 801 -16.05 -50.09 31.02
C THR A 801 -15.00 -50.16 32.12
N SER A 802 -13.74 -49.83 31.80
CA SER A 802 -12.57 -50.12 32.64
C SER A 802 -12.42 -49.14 33.82
N GLN A 803 -12.65 -47.85 33.58
CA GLN A 803 -12.68 -46.78 34.59
C GLN A 803 -13.91 -45.92 34.31
N LYS A 804 -14.67 -45.55 35.35
CA LYS A 804 -15.85 -44.69 35.26
C LYS A 804 -16.13 -44.04 36.61
N HIS A 805 -16.82 -42.92 36.59
CA HIS A 805 -17.30 -42.23 37.78
C HIS A 805 -18.76 -42.61 38.06
N ASP A 806 -19.65 -42.37 37.10
CA ASP A 806 -21.08 -42.74 37.18
C ASP A 806 -21.39 -43.84 36.15
N GLY A 807 -22.55 -44.47 36.26
CA GLY A 807 -22.97 -45.48 35.27
C GLY A 807 -22.06 -46.71 35.16
N SER A 808 -21.94 -47.23 33.94
CA SER A 808 -21.17 -48.41 33.55
C SER A 808 -20.02 -48.11 32.59
N HIS A 809 -20.02 -46.95 31.91
CA HIS A 809 -19.11 -46.60 30.84
C HIS A 809 -18.44 -45.23 31.04
N SER A 810 -17.36 -45.00 30.31
CA SER A 810 -16.72 -43.70 30.11
C SER A 810 -16.09 -43.64 28.72
N TRP A 811 -15.56 -42.49 28.32
CA TRP A 811 -14.77 -42.36 27.10
C TRP A 811 -13.28 -42.38 27.39
N TYR A 812 -12.55 -43.18 26.63
CA TYR A 812 -11.14 -43.47 26.83
C TYR A 812 -10.31 -43.09 25.61
N ALA A 813 -9.26 -42.31 25.82
CA ALA A 813 -8.22 -42.00 24.86
C ALA A 813 -6.93 -42.74 25.27
N ALA A 814 -6.44 -43.65 24.43
CA ALA A 814 -5.24 -44.42 24.73
C ALA A 814 -3.98 -43.61 24.46
N ASP A 815 -3.11 -43.47 25.44
CA ASP A 815 -1.74 -42.98 25.25
C ASP A 815 -0.93 -44.06 24.51
N VAL A 816 -0.22 -43.67 23.46
CA VAL A 816 0.50 -44.58 22.57
C VAL A 816 1.91 -44.09 22.25
N ALA A 817 2.84 -45.04 22.08
CA ALA A 817 4.26 -44.80 21.76
C ALA A 817 4.51 -44.32 20.31
N THR A 818 3.52 -43.69 19.68
CA THR A 818 3.59 -43.19 18.30
C THR A 818 2.78 -41.91 18.20
N ARG A 819 3.32 -40.92 17.47
CA ARG A 819 2.67 -39.61 17.33
C ARG A 819 1.19 -39.74 17.00
N SER A 820 0.33 -39.27 17.89
CA SER A 820 -1.11 -39.42 17.80
C SER A 820 -1.83 -38.18 18.31
N GLU A 821 -2.96 -37.84 17.69
CA GLU A 821 -3.75 -36.64 17.99
C GLU A 821 -5.24 -36.96 17.87
N LYS A 822 -5.98 -36.84 18.97
CA LYS A 822 -7.36 -37.32 19.06
C LYS A 822 -8.25 -36.39 19.87
N VAL A 823 -9.48 -36.22 19.40
CA VAL A 823 -10.45 -35.30 20.01
C VAL A 823 -11.80 -35.96 20.26
N LEU A 824 -12.40 -35.59 21.39
CA LEU A 824 -13.81 -35.78 21.71
C LEU A 824 -14.47 -34.40 21.80
N VAL A 825 -15.52 -34.16 21.04
CA VAL A 825 -16.13 -32.83 20.82
C VAL A 825 -17.59 -32.84 21.24
N SER A 826 -17.98 -31.86 22.07
CA SER A 826 -19.35 -31.68 22.55
C SER A 826 -20.30 -31.17 21.46
N PRO A 827 -21.62 -31.34 21.64
CA PRO A 827 -22.61 -30.50 20.97
C PRO A 827 -22.37 -29.02 21.28
N ALA A 828 -22.87 -28.13 20.41
CA ALA A 828 -22.82 -26.69 20.66
C ALA A 828 -23.84 -26.28 21.73
N PHE A 829 -23.46 -25.36 22.61
CA PHE A 829 -24.32 -24.77 23.63
C PHE A 829 -23.95 -23.31 23.89
N GLY A 830 -24.90 -22.51 24.36
CA GLY A 830 -24.67 -21.11 24.67
C GLY A 830 -24.16 -20.90 26.09
N VAL A 831 -23.30 -19.90 26.26
CA VAL A 831 -22.77 -19.45 27.55
C VAL A 831 -23.59 -18.25 28.01
N GLY A 832 -24.35 -18.42 29.09
CA GLY A 832 -25.02 -17.34 29.81
C GLY A 832 -24.45 -17.09 31.20
N THR A 833 -25.06 -16.16 31.93
CA THR A 833 -24.69 -15.87 33.32
C THR A 833 -24.69 -17.12 34.19
N GLY A 834 -23.58 -17.41 34.86
CA GLY A 834 -23.43 -18.57 35.74
C GLY A 834 -23.29 -19.91 35.02
N THR A 835 -23.00 -19.93 33.71
CA THR A 835 -22.71 -21.17 32.98
C THR A 835 -21.41 -21.77 33.46
N THR A 836 -21.46 -23.05 33.81
CA THR A 836 -20.30 -23.84 34.24
C THR A 836 -20.25 -25.15 33.49
N LEU A 837 -19.04 -25.59 33.14
CA LEU A 837 -18.76 -26.93 32.62
C LEU A 837 -18.10 -27.73 33.74
N THR A 838 -18.54 -28.96 33.95
CA THR A 838 -17.88 -29.92 34.82
C THR A 838 -17.74 -31.27 34.13
N PHE A 839 -16.69 -32.01 34.44
CA PHE A 839 -16.55 -33.40 34.04
C PHE A 839 -15.63 -34.13 35.02
N PHE A 840 -15.68 -35.46 35.00
CA PHE A 840 -14.79 -36.30 35.79
C PHE A 840 -13.75 -36.93 34.88
N HIS A 841 -12.51 -37.02 35.35
CA HIS A 841 -11.46 -37.67 34.58
C HIS A 841 -10.42 -38.36 35.46
N THR A 842 -9.71 -39.33 34.89
CA THR A 842 -8.45 -39.86 35.43
C THR A 842 -7.50 -40.14 34.27
N TYR A 843 -6.21 -39.89 34.46
CA TYR A 843 -5.23 -39.97 33.40
C TYR A 843 -3.88 -40.48 33.91
N ALA A 844 -3.14 -41.13 33.02
CA ALA A 844 -1.73 -41.41 33.16
C ALA A 844 -1.07 -41.32 31.79
N PHE A 845 -0.25 -40.29 31.61
CA PHE A 845 0.46 -39.98 30.38
C PHE A 845 1.97 -40.21 30.54
N ASP A 846 2.71 -40.42 29.44
CA ASP A 846 4.17 -40.43 29.50
C ASP A 846 4.73 -39.11 30.04
N GLY A 847 5.75 -39.24 30.89
CA GLY A 847 6.44 -38.12 31.51
C GLY A 847 6.01 -37.77 32.94
N SER A 848 6.43 -36.58 33.37
CA SER A 848 6.19 -36.04 34.71
C SER A 848 5.49 -34.68 34.63
N ARG A 849 5.10 -34.09 35.76
CA ARG A 849 4.53 -32.72 35.76
C ARG A 849 5.51 -31.64 35.26
N THR A 850 6.81 -31.95 35.22
CA THR A 850 7.86 -31.06 34.71
C THR A 850 8.37 -31.45 33.33
N ASP A 851 8.12 -32.69 32.90
CA ASP A 851 8.57 -33.27 31.63
C ASP A 851 7.38 -33.95 30.95
N CYS A 852 6.39 -33.16 30.53
CA CYS A 852 5.08 -33.62 30.07
C CYS A 852 5.11 -34.07 28.60
N PHE A 853 5.71 -35.21 28.29
CA PHE A 853 5.85 -35.68 26.90
C PHE A 853 4.50 -35.95 26.24
N ASP A 854 3.59 -36.58 26.97
CA ASP A 854 2.21 -36.79 26.55
C ASP A 854 1.23 -36.04 27.46
N GLY A 855 0.07 -35.72 26.91
CA GLY A 855 -0.92 -35.01 27.70
C GLY A 855 -2.20 -34.70 26.96
N ALA A 856 -3.11 -34.05 27.70
CA ALA A 856 -4.37 -33.59 27.17
C ALA A 856 -4.71 -32.18 27.64
N THR A 857 -5.46 -31.45 26.83
CA THR A 857 -5.96 -30.11 27.10
C THR A 857 -7.46 -30.02 26.81
N LEU A 858 -8.07 -28.94 27.28
CA LEU A 858 -9.48 -28.60 27.02
C LEU A 858 -9.53 -27.34 26.18
N GLU A 859 -10.34 -27.37 25.12
CA GLU A 859 -10.43 -26.27 24.17
C GLU A 859 -11.88 -25.90 23.86
N TYR A 860 -12.10 -24.66 23.43
CA TYR A 860 -13.39 -24.19 22.95
C TYR A 860 -13.33 -23.63 21.52
N LEU A 861 -14.46 -23.68 20.83
CA LEU A 861 -14.69 -23.03 19.54
C LEU A 861 -15.90 -22.12 19.69
N ILE A 862 -15.71 -20.81 19.48
CA ILE A 862 -16.82 -19.87 19.32
C ILE A 862 -17.41 -20.08 17.92
N ALA A 863 -18.72 -20.28 17.86
CA ALA A 863 -19.39 -20.48 16.58
C ALA A 863 -19.12 -19.27 15.64
N GLY A 864 -18.67 -19.56 14.41
CA GLY A 864 -18.29 -18.54 13.42
C GLY A 864 -16.84 -18.01 13.49
N ALA A 865 -16.07 -18.33 14.54
CA ALA A 865 -14.68 -17.85 14.68
C ALA A 865 -13.66 -18.64 13.83
N GLY A 866 -13.94 -19.91 13.52
CA GLY A 866 -13.13 -20.74 12.63
C GLY A 866 -11.86 -21.37 13.22
N SER A 867 -11.55 -21.14 14.50
CA SER A 867 -10.38 -21.70 15.19
C SER A 867 -10.69 -22.13 16.63
N TRP A 868 -10.07 -23.23 17.09
CA TRP A 868 -10.16 -23.71 18.48
C TRP A 868 -9.14 -23.00 19.38
N THR A 869 -9.53 -22.68 20.60
CA THR A 869 -8.72 -21.98 21.60
C THR A 869 -8.62 -22.81 22.88
N VAL A 870 -7.42 -22.95 23.45
CA VAL A 870 -7.21 -23.63 24.74
C VAL A 870 -7.82 -22.80 25.87
N PHE A 871 -8.58 -23.43 26.77
CA PHE A 871 -9.12 -22.74 27.95
C PHE A 871 -8.00 -22.15 28.82
N PRO A 872 -8.03 -20.85 29.15
CA PRO A 872 -7.15 -20.26 30.15
C PRO A 872 -7.22 -20.97 31.50
N THR A 873 -6.08 -21.15 32.17
CA THR A 873 -6.04 -21.74 33.52
C THR A 873 -6.86 -20.97 34.55
N ALA A 874 -7.08 -19.67 34.31
CA ALA A 874 -7.87 -18.79 35.17
C ALA A 874 -9.37 -19.14 35.21
N ASP A 875 -9.89 -19.83 34.20
CA ASP A 875 -11.31 -20.19 34.13
C ASP A 875 -11.63 -21.46 34.92
N PHE A 876 -10.60 -22.24 35.28
CA PHE A 876 -10.75 -23.45 36.07
C PHE A 876 -10.99 -23.12 37.54
N THR A 877 -12.09 -23.63 38.08
CA THR A 877 -12.43 -23.56 39.52
C THR A 877 -11.98 -24.82 40.28
N SER A 878 -11.77 -25.94 39.58
CA SER A 878 -11.12 -27.15 40.10
C SER A 878 -10.49 -27.97 38.96
N GLY A 879 -9.52 -28.83 39.30
CA GLY A 879 -8.92 -29.75 38.33
C GLY A 879 -8.08 -29.05 37.25
N VAL A 880 -7.46 -27.91 37.59
CA VAL A 880 -6.57 -27.12 36.71
C VAL A 880 -5.47 -28.00 36.09
N TYR A 881 -4.99 -27.62 34.91
CA TYR A 881 -3.84 -28.24 34.25
C TYR A 881 -2.63 -28.41 35.17
N THR A 882 -1.89 -29.50 34.96
CA THR A 882 -0.76 -29.87 35.84
C THR A 882 0.60 -29.51 35.28
N GLY A 883 0.69 -29.10 34.01
CA GLY A 883 1.93 -28.69 33.36
C GLY A 883 1.70 -28.14 31.96
N THR A 884 2.79 -27.94 31.21
CA THR A 884 2.77 -27.58 29.78
C THR A 884 3.25 -28.78 29.00
N ILE A 885 2.48 -29.22 28.01
CA ILE A 885 2.81 -30.38 27.19
C ILE A 885 4.09 -30.07 26.40
N ASN A 886 5.02 -31.00 26.44
CA ASN A 886 6.37 -30.82 25.92
C ASN A 886 6.35 -30.96 24.40
N PRO A 887 6.86 -29.99 23.63
CA PRO A 887 6.93 -30.10 22.17
C PRO A 887 8.02 -31.07 21.68
N ASN A 888 8.90 -31.54 22.57
CA ASN A 888 9.91 -32.53 22.21
C ASN A 888 9.26 -33.83 21.72
N PHE A 889 9.96 -34.55 20.84
CA PHE A 889 9.50 -35.81 20.21
C PHE A 889 8.19 -35.69 19.40
N SER A 890 7.83 -34.47 19.02
CA SER A 890 6.77 -34.14 18.05
C SER A 890 5.33 -34.38 18.55
N ASN A 891 5.07 -34.23 19.85
CA ASN A 891 3.70 -34.20 20.36
C ASN A 891 2.87 -33.13 19.61
N PRO A 892 1.73 -33.48 18.98
CA PRO A 892 0.90 -32.59 18.17
C PRO A 892 0.35 -31.36 18.91
N ILE A 893 0.21 -31.43 20.23
CA ILE A 893 -0.29 -30.33 21.08
C ILE A 893 0.79 -29.78 22.02
N GLY A 894 2.06 -30.00 21.68
CA GLY A 894 3.20 -29.44 22.40
C GLY A 894 3.14 -27.91 22.53
N GLY A 895 3.47 -27.40 23.70
CA GLY A 895 3.36 -25.99 24.07
C GLY A 895 2.01 -25.60 24.70
N ALA A 896 0.97 -26.44 24.60
CA ALA A 896 -0.31 -26.17 25.25
C ALA A 896 -0.25 -26.46 26.76
N PRO A 897 -0.92 -25.65 27.61
CA PRO A 897 -1.14 -26.04 29.00
C PRO A 897 -2.11 -27.24 29.05
N GLY A 898 -1.79 -28.24 29.88
CA GLY A 898 -2.53 -29.50 29.89
C GLY A 898 -2.31 -30.38 31.13
N TRP A 899 -3.05 -31.48 31.17
CA TRP A 899 -2.85 -32.58 32.11
C TRP A 899 -1.80 -33.54 31.56
N CYS A 900 -0.79 -33.83 32.38
CA CYS A 900 0.36 -34.63 31.99
C CYS A 900 0.95 -35.40 33.18
N GLY A 901 1.65 -36.49 32.89
CA GLY A 901 1.99 -37.52 33.87
C GLY A 901 0.72 -38.15 34.48
N GLY A 902 0.71 -38.37 35.79
CA GLY A 902 -0.46 -38.88 36.51
C GLY A 902 -0.44 -40.40 36.72
N THR A 903 -1.52 -40.92 37.30
CA THR A 903 -1.72 -42.35 37.55
C THR A 903 -3.22 -42.65 37.49
N ILE A 904 -3.61 -43.75 36.85
CA ILE A 904 -5.01 -44.18 36.83
C ILE A 904 -5.48 -44.54 38.24
N GLY A 905 -6.54 -43.87 38.69
CA GLY A 905 -7.14 -44.02 40.00
C GLY A 905 -8.59 -43.53 40.01
N PRO A 906 -9.18 -43.24 41.20
CA PRO A 906 -10.50 -42.61 41.26
C PRO A 906 -10.55 -41.33 40.43
N MET A 907 -11.62 -41.12 39.67
CA MET A 907 -11.76 -39.93 38.82
C MET A 907 -11.92 -38.67 39.66
N GLY A 908 -11.16 -37.62 39.32
CA GLY A 908 -11.27 -36.29 39.90
C GLY A 908 -12.19 -35.40 39.08
N GLN A 909 -12.86 -34.44 39.73
CA GLN A 909 -13.72 -33.47 39.06
C GLN A 909 -12.92 -32.26 38.57
N VAL A 910 -13.11 -31.93 37.29
CA VAL A 910 -12.71 -30.68 36.67
C VAL A 910 -13.94 -29.78 36.58
N ALA A 911 -13.79 -28.50 36.93
CA ALA A 911 -14.87 -27.52 36.86
C ALA A 911 -14.37 -26.20 36.28
N VAL A 912 -15.06 -25.65 35.28
CA VAL A 912 -14.71 -24.45 34.53
C VAL A 912 -15.86 -23.44 34.61
N ASN A 913 -15.55 -22.19 34.97
CA ASN A 913 -16.50 -21.08 34.95
C ASN A 913 -16.50 -20.41 33.57
N LEU A 914 -17.35 -20.90 32.68
CA LEU A 914 -17.47 -20.38 31.32
C LEU A 914 -18.01 -18.95 31.28
N SER A 915 -18.87 -18.58 32.24
CA SER A 915 -19.48 -17.26 32.30
C SER A 915 -18.57 -16.14 32.81
N GLY A 916 -17.41 -16.51 33.38
CA GLY A 916 -16.42 -15.54 33.86
C GLY A 916 -15.49 -15.02 32.77
N ASP A 917 -15.40 -15.74 31.64
CA ASP A 917 -14.58 -15.35 30.50
C ASP A 917 -15.36 -14.37 29.60
N PRO A 918 -14.89 -13.11 29.44
CA PRO A 918 -15.54 -12.11 28.59
C PRO A 918 -15.59 -12.49 27.11
N ASP A 919 -14.70 -13.38 26.64
CA ASP A 919 -14.68 -13.85 25.26
C ASP A 919 -15.77 -14.90 25.00
N LEU A 920 -16.22 -15.59 26.07
CA LEU A 920 -17.26 -16.62 26.01
C LEU A 920 -18.65 -16.09 26.38
N ALA A 921 -18.71 -15.03 27.18
CA ALA A 921 -19.97 -14.46 27.65
C ALA A 921 -20.93 -14.18 26.49
N ASP A 922 -22.15 -14.73 26.59
CA ASP A 922 -23.22 -14.59 25.60
C ASP A 922 -22.93 -15.19 24.22
N LYS A 923 -21.90 -16.04 24.09
CA LYS A 923 -21.56 -16.75 22.85
C LYS A 923 -22.10 -18.18 22.83
N THR A 924 -22.26 -18.73 21.62
CA THR A 924 -22.48 -20.17 21.41
C THR A 924 -21.14 -20.83 21.15
N ILE A 925 -20.82 -21.88 21.92
CA ILE A 925 -19.53 -22.56 21.85
C ILE A 925 -19.69 -24.07 21.70
N GLN A 926 -18.66 -24.71 21.17
CA GLN A 926 -18.39 -26.14 21.38
C GLN A 926 -17.15 -26.29 22.26
N VAL A 927 -17.07 -27.38 23.01
CA VAL A 927 -15.89 -27.74 23.82
C VAL A 927 -15.33 -29.06 23.32
N ARG A 928 -14.00 -29.21 23.30
CA ARG A 928 -13.35 -30.47 23.00
C ARG A 928 -12.29 -30.85 24.02
N TRP A 929 -12.23 -32.15 24.29
CA TRP A 929 -11.18 -32.83 25.04
C TRP A 929 -10.15 -33.29 24.02
N HIS A 930 -8.98 -32.66 24.05
CA HIS A 930 -7.93 -32.82 23.03
C HIS A 930 -6.72 -33.49 23.66
N GLU A 931 -6.35 -34.65 23.15
CA GLU A 931 -5.20 -35.41 23.63
C GLU A 931 -4.17 -35.56 22.50
N GLY A 932 -2.89 -35.52 22.86
CA GLY A 932 -1.80 -35.77 21.95
C GLY A 932 -0.66 -36.57 22.58
N ASP A 933 -0.06 -37.42 21.75
CA ASP A 933 1.03 -38.32 22.09
C ASP A 933 2.29 -38.01 21.26
N ASP A 934 3.45 -38.20 21.86
CA ASP A 934 4.76 -38.14 21.24
C ASP A 934 5.10 -39.47 20.52
N SER A 935 6.35 -39.64 20.08
CA SER A 935 6.77 -40.79 19.28
C SER A 935 7.59 -41.84 20.05
N THR A 936 7.54 -41.85 21.39
CA THR A 936 8.52 -42.57 22.22
C THR A 936 7.92 -43.66 23.10
N THR A 937 7.12 -43.32 24.10
CA THR A 937 6.66 -44.25 25.15
C THR A 937 5.16 -44.22 25.22
N ALA A 938 4.54 -45.35 25.56
CA ALA A 938 3.10 -45.41 25.82
C ALA A 938 2.85 -45.47 27.33
N SER A 939 1.79 -44.83 27.79
CA SER A 939 1.24 -45.00 29.13
C SER A 939 -0.19 -45.56 29.08
N SER A 940 -0.98 -45.33 30.15
CA SER A 940 -2.34 -45.86 30.23
C SER A 940 -3.37 -45.00 29.52
N GLY A 941 -3.14 -43.70 29.32
CA GLY A 941 -4.06 -42.78 28.64
C GLY A 941 -5.05 -42.10 29.58
N TRP A 942 -6.18 -41.67 29.02
CA TRP A 942 -7.10 -40.73 29.64
C TRP A 942 -8.55 -41.18 29.57
N TYR A 943 -9.24 -41.17 30.70
CA TYR A 943 -10.65 -41.46 30.81
C TYR A 943 -11.41 -40.19 31.20
N VAL A 944 -12.49 -39.89 30.48
CA VAL A 944 -13.42 -38.78 30.72
C VAL A 944 -14.82 -39.34 30.92
N ASP A 945 -15.52 -38.83 31.92
CA ASP A 945 -16.86 -39.28 32.30
C ASP A 945 -17.71 -38.15 32.89
N THR A 946 -19.03 -38.34 32.92
CA THR A 946 -20.04 -37.43 33.50
C THR A 946 -19.81 -35.97 33.13
N VAL A 947 -19.90 -35.64 31.85
CA VAL A 947 -19.79 -34.26 31.37
C VAL A 947 -21.11 -33.55 31.62
N SER A 948 -21.10 -32.48 32.43
CA SER A 948 -22.27 -31.67 32.72
C SER A 948 -22.02 -30.20 32.40
N VAL A 949 -22.96 -29.57 31.71
CA VAL A 949 -23.01 -28.11 31.58
C VAL A 949 -24.23 -27.59 32.32
N ALA A 950 -23.99 -26.76 33.32
CA ALA A 950 -25.04 -26.09 34.07
C ALA A 950 -25.32 -24.70 33.48
N ASN A 951 -26.59 -24.29 33.52
CA ASN A 951 -27.05 -22.97 33.06
C ASN A 951 -26.71 -22.65 31.59
N ALA A 952 -26.56 -23.67 30.72
CA ALA A 952 -26.33 -23.47 29.30
C ALA A 952 -27.53 -22.75 28.65
N ARG A 953 -27.25 -21.79 27.79
CA ARG A 953 -28.24 -21.16 26.92
C ARG A 953 -28.49 -22.07 25.73
N THR A 954 -29.70 -22.59 25.60
CA THR A 954 -30.13 -23.32 24.42
C THR A 954 -31.04 -22.41 23.63
N ALA A 955 -30.62 -22.08 22.40
CA ALA A 955 -31.38 -21.18 21.54
C ALA A 955 -32.57 -21.93 20.93
N ALA A 956 -33.77 -21.39 21.07
CA ALA A 956 -34.93 -21.87 20.32
C ALA A 956 -34.79 -21.50 18.83
N THR A 957 -35.63 -22.07 17.97
CA THR A 957 -35.81 -21.54 16.62
C THR A 957 -36.62 -20.25 16.69
N CYS A 958 -36.16 -19.17 16.06
CA CYS A 958 -37.00 -17.99 15.85
C CYS A 958 -37.91 -18.23 14.65
N PHE A 959 -39.06 -17.57 14.64
CA PHE A 959 -40.00 -17.63 13.53
C PHE A 959 -39.82 -16.44 12.60
N THR A 960 -39.92 -16.69 11.30
CA THR A 960 -40.01 -15.66 10.28
C THR A 960 -41.45 -15.13 10.26
N GLY A 961 -41.73 -14.01 10.95
CA GLY A 961 -43.06 -13.38 10.94
C GLY A 961 -43.45 -12.66 12.24
N ILE A 962 -44.33 -11.67 12.11
CA ILE A 962 -44.88 -10.84 13.19
C ILE A 962 -46.08 -11.57 13.83
N ILE A 963 -46.14 -11.65 15.16
CA ILE A 963 -47.36 -12.05 15.90
C ILE A 963 -48.28 -10.83 15.98
N CYS A 964 -49.52 -10.95 15.51
CA CYS A 964 -50.44 -9.83 15.39
C CYS A 964 -51.72 -9.94 16.23
N THR A 965 -52.23 -8.80 16.65
CA THR A 965 -53.60 -8.63 17.18
C THR A 965 -54.60 -8.44 16.03
N ALA A 966 -55.86 -8.86 16.22
CA ALA A 966 -56.87 -8.89 15.16
C ALA A 966 -57.02 -7.51 14.44
N PRO A 967 -56.87 -7.47 13.09
CA PRO A 967 -56.93 -6.22 12.31
C PRO A 967 -58.37 -5.67 12.18
N GLY A 968 -58.49 -4.34 12.07
CA GLY A 968 -59.75 -3.65 11.77
C GLY A 968 -60.06 -3.61 10.27
N ALA A 969 -61.35 -3.65 9.92
CA ALA A 969 -61.78 -3.65 8.51
C ALA A 969 -61.45 -2.32 7.80
N PRO A 970 -60.76 -2.34 6.65
CA PRO A 970 -60.46 -1.13 5.86
C PRO A 970 -61.72 -0.54 5.21
N THR A 971 -61.74 0.77 4.98
CA THR A 971 -62.83 1.45 4.25
C THR A 971 -62.41 1.77 2.82
N LEU A 972 -63.14 1.28 1.81
CA LEU A 972 -63.05 1.74 0.43
C LEU A 972 -63.40 3.23 0.36
N THR A 973 -62.45 4.03 -0.12
CA THR A 973 -62.55 5.48 -0.28
C THR A 973 -62.90 5.87 -1.71
N ALA A 974 -62.55 5.06 -2.71
CA ALA A 974 -62.98 5.24 -4.09
C ALA A 974 -63.07 3.92 -4.86
N ALA A 975 -63.99 3.87 -5.81
CA ALA A 975 -64.07 2.85 -6.86
C ALA A 975 -64.43 3.53 -8.18
N THR A 976 -63.50 3.54 -9.13
CA THR A 976 -63.61 4.31 -10.38
C THR A 976 -63.31 3.40 -11.56
N GLY A 977 -64.25 3.33 -12.51
CA GLY A 977 -64.03 2.62 -13.76
C GLY A 977 -63.15 3.42 -14.73
N ASN A 978 -62.21 2.73 -15.37
CA ASN A 978 -61.38 3.27 -16.44
C ASN A 978 -61.19 2.20 -17.54
N CYS A 979 -60.31 2.48 -18.50
CA CYS A 979 -60.06 1.59 -19.62
C CYS A 979 -59.34 0.31 -19.26
N ALA A 980 -58.52 0.34 -18.21
CA ALA A 980 -57.79 -0.82 -17.73
C ALA A 980 -58.63 -1.72 -16.83
N GLY A 981 -59.84 -1.30 -16.43
CA GLY A 981 -60.71 -2.03 -15.50
C GLY A 981 -61.34 -1.12 -14.45
N VAL A 982 -61.38 -1.55 -13.20
CA VAL A 982 -61.84 -0.73 -12.06
C VAL A 982 -60.68 -0.45 -11.11
N SER A 983 -60.33 0.81 -10.91
CA SER A 983 -59.36 1.24 -9.89
C SER A 983 -60.06 1.53 -8.57
N LEU A 984 -59.49 1.00 -7.50
CA LEU A 984 -59.99 1.05 -6.13
C LEU A 984 -58.92 1.68 -5.25
N SER A 985 -59.36 2.45 -4.25
CA SER A 985 -58.51 2.90 -3.14
C SER A 985 -59.25 2.79 -1.83
N TRP A 986 -58.53 2.58 -0.74
CA TRP A 986 -59.08 2.46 0.61
C TRP A 986 -58.17 3.13 1.65
N ASP A 987 -58.68 3.35 2.87
CA ASP A 987 -57.86 3.74 4.00
C ASP A 987 -56.99 2.57 4.49
N ALA A 988 -55.95 2.85 5.28
CA ALA A 988 -55.04 1.79 5.72
C ALA A 988 -55.66 0.77 6.71
N GLY A 989 -56.92 0.95 7.12
CA GLY A 989 -57.53 0.24 8.24
C GLY A 989 -57.02 0.74 9.60
N SER A 990 -57.53 0.14 10.67
CA SER A 990 -57.08 0.40 12.06
C SER A 990 -56.60 -0.90 12.72
N GLY A 991 -55.82 -0.80 13.81
CA GLY A 991 -55.20 -1.97 14.45
C GLY A 991 -53.92 -2.44 13.74
N SER A 992 -53.61 -3.74 13.77
CA SER A 992 -52.39 -4.31 13.18
C SER A 992 -52.50 -4.62 11.68
N THR A 993 -53.32 -3.91 10.91
CA THR A 993 -53.51 -4.16 9.48
C THR A 993 -52.25 -3.76 8.71
N VAL A 994 -51.59 -4.73 8.07
CA VAL A 994 -50.38 -4.52 7.25
C VAL A 994 -50.55 -5.00 5.80
N ALA A 995 -51.63 -5.73 5.51
CA ALA A 995 -51.98 -6.20 4.17
C ALA A 995 -53.50 -6.29 3.97
N TYR A 996 -53.95 -6.49 2.74
CA TYR A 996 -55.36 -6.42 2.33
C TYR A 996 -55.74 -7.54 1.36
N ASP A 997 -56.89 -8.15 1.59
CA ASP A 997 -57.54 -9.05 0.66
C ASP A 997 -58.77 -8.41 0.03
N LEU A 998 -58.82 -8.41 -1.30
CA LEU A 998 -59.84 -7.76 -2.09
C LEU A 998 -60.79 -8.77 -2.71
N PHE A 999 -62.08 -8.47 -2.64
CA PHE A 999 -63.14 -9.32 -3.15
C PHE A 999 -64.07 -8.56 -4.09
N ARG A 1000 -64.65 -9.27 -5.06
CA ARG A 1000 -65.57 -8.76 -6.07
C ARG A 1000 -66.83 -9.61 -6.19
N GLY A 1001 -67.98 -8.96 -6.29
CA GLY A 1001 -69.28 -9.53 -6.64
C GLY A 1001 -69.87 -8.89 -7.89
N THR A 1002 -70.81 -9.58 -8.53
CA THR A 1002 -71.59 -9.06 -9.68
C THR A 1002 -72.96 -8.51 -9.27
N ALA A 1003 -73.27 -8.52 -7.97
CA ALA A 1003 -74.48 -7.96 -7.37
C ALA A 1003 -74.15 -7.33 -6.01
N ALA A 1004 -74.93 -6.32 -5.61
CA ALA A 1004 -74.79 -5.69 -4.31
C ALA A 1004 -75.02 -6.69 -3.18
N GLY A 1005 -74.15 -6.70 -2.17
CA GLY A 1005 -74.22 -7.62 -1.02
C GLY A 1005 -73.66 -9.03 -1.26
N GLY A 1006 -73.04 -9.28 -2.43
CA GLY A 1006 -72.39 -10.56 -2.76
C GLY A 1006 -73.30 -11.57 -3.47
N PRO A 1007 -72.84 -12.81 -3.71
CA PRO A 1007 -71.60 -13.43 -3.22
C PRO A 1007 -70.32 -12.80 -3.80
N TYR A 1008 -69.26 -12.75 -2.99
CA TYR A 1008 -67.97 -12.18 -3.38
C TYR A 1008 -66.91 -13.25 -3.64
N THR A 1009 -66.08 -13.03 -4.65
CA THR A 1009 -64.92 -13.85 -5.02
C THR A 1009 -63.65 -13.06 -4.78
N LYS A 1010 -62.63 -13.67 -4.15
CA LYS A 1010 -61.34 -13.03 -3.92
C LYS A 1010 -60.62 -12.79 -5.25
N LEU A 1011 -60.07 -11.59 -5.45
CA LEU A 1011 -59.38 -11.19 -6.69
C LEU A 1011 -57.86 -11.36 -6.64
N ASN A 1012 -57.25 -11.11 -5.48
CA ASN A 1012 -55.80 -11.22 -5.30
C ASN A 1012 -55.40 -12.63 -4.82
N GLY A 1013 -54.24 -13.11 -5.29
CA GLY A 1013 -53.69 -14.41 -4.87
C GLY A 1013 -53.04 -14.36 -3.48
N LEU A 1014 -52.21 -13.35 -3.22
CA LEU A 1014 -51.59 -13.05 -1.93
C LEU A 1014 -52.09 -11.69 -1.40
N PRO A 1015 -52.17 -11.49 -0.07
CA PRO A 1015 -52.51 -10.20 0.54
C PRO A 1015 -51.64 -9.05 0.03
N MET A 1016 -52.28 -7.92 -0.30
CA MET A 1016 -51.62 -6.75 -0.88
C MET A 1016 -51.22 -5.76 0.20
N THR A 1017 -50.07 -5.09 0.09
CA THR A 1017 -49.62 -4.10 1.10
C THR A 1017 -49.97 -2.65 0.75
N GLY A 1018 -50.34 -2.38 -0.50
CA GLY A 1018 -50.77 -1.06 -0.95
C GLY A 1018 -52.23 -0.78 -0.63
N THR A 1019 -52.60 0.50 -0.53
CA THR A 1019 -53.97 0.98 -0.28
C THR A 1019 -54.74 1.29 -1.57
N SER A 1020 -54.31 0.72 -2.69
CA SER A 1020 -54.99 0.84 -3.98
C SER A 1020 -54.79 -0.41 -4.83
N TYR A 1021 -55.74 -0.70 -5.72
CA TYR A 1021 -55.67 -1.83 -6.64
C TYR A 1021 -56.50 -1.55 -7.90
N THR A 1022 -56.03 -2.05 -9.05
CA THR A 1022 -56.82 -2.01 -10.29
C THR A 1022 -57.24 -3.43 -10.67
N ASP A 1023 -58.54 -3.69 -10.62
CA ASP A 1023 -59.14 -4.92 -11.14
C ASP A 1023 -59.20 -4.86 -12.65
N ALA A 1024 -58.12 -5.32 -13.29
CA ALA A 1024 -58.02 -5.38 -14.74
C ALA A 1024 -58.88 -6.47 -15.39
N THR A 1025 -59.52 -7.33 -14.58
CA THR A 1025 -60.41 -8.37 -15.07
C THR A 1025 -61.87 -7.94 -15.11
N ALA A 1026 -62.18 -6.72 -14.65
CA ALA A 1026 -63.51 -6.14 -14.73
C ALA A 1026 -63.90 -5.91 -16.19
N VAL A 1027 -64.89 -6.65 -16.67
CA VAL A 1027 -65.40 -6.52 -18.05
C VAL A 1027 -66.05 -5.14 -18.24
N GLY A 1028 -65.61 -4.41 -19.27
CA GLY A 1028 -66.14 -3.10 -19.64
C GLY A 1028 -67.67 -3.08 -19.81
N GLY A 1029 -68.32 -2.06 -19.26
CA GLY A 1029 -69.77 -1.89 -19.28
C GLY A 1029 -70.55 -2.73 -18.25
N THR A 1030 -69.89 -3.59 -17.46
CA THR A 1030 -70.52 -4.39 -16.40
C THR A 1030 -70.26 -3.78 -15.02
N PRO A 1031 -71.29 -3.53 -14.18
CA PRO A 1031 -71.09 -3.07 -12.81
C PRO A 1031 -70.60 -4.21 -11.90
N TYR A 1032 -69.56 -3.94 -11.13
CA TYR A 1032 -69.02 -4.83 -10.11
C TYR A 1032 -69.02 -4.15 -8.73
N TYR A 1033 -69.13 -4.97 -7.69
CA TYR A 1033 -69.21 -4.55 -6.28
C TYR A 1033 -68.01 -5.08 -5.52
N TYR A 1034 -67.30 -4.22 -4.79
CA TYR A 1034 -66.01 -4.54 -4.17
C TYR A 1034 -66.06 -4.37 -2.67
N VAL A 1035 -65.42 -5.28 -1.94
CA VAL A 1035 -65.23 -5.23 -0.48
C VAL A 1035 -63.81 -5.68 -0.12
N LEU A 1036 -63.27 -5.19 1.00
CA LEU A 1036 -61.93 -5.55 1.49
C LEU A 1036 -61.94 -6.18 2.88
N ARG A 1037 -60.91 -6.97 3.17
CA ARG A 1037 -60.54 -7.40 4.52
C ARG A 1037 -59.10 -7.00 4.79
N GLY A 1038 -58.82 -6.50 6.00
CA GLY A 1038 -57.48 -6.21 6.48
C GLY A 1038 -56.86 -7.47 7.06
N ALA A 1039 -55.60 -7.74 6.74
CA ALA A 1039 -54.80 -8.82 7.26
C ALA A 1039 -53.60 -8.25 8.03
N CYS A 1040 -53.22 -8.93 9.10
CA CYS A 1040 -52.11 -8.51 9.94
C CYS A 1040 -50.79 -9.22 9.62
N ASP A 1041 -50.79 -10.15 8.66
CA ASP A 1041 -49.60 -10.73 8.06
C ASP A 1041 -49.79 -10.89 6.54
N LEU A 1042 -48.70 -11.14 5.82
CA LEU A 1042 -48.72 -11.45 4.39
C LEU A 1042 -49.21 -12.89 4.09
N GLY A 1043 -49.41 -13.70 5.13
CA GLY A 1043 -49.93 -15.07 5.02
C GLY A 1043 -51.46 -15.17 5.04
N GLY A 1044 -52.16 -14.10 5.43
CA GLY A 1044 -53.62 -14.03 5.51
C GLY A 1044 -54.23 -14.87 6.62
N VAL A 1045 -53.48 -15.19 7.69
CA VAL A 1045 -53.93 -16.17 8.71
C VAL A 1045 -54.95 -15.58 9.69
N THR A 1046 -54.85 -14.27 9.96
CA THR A 1046 -55.81 -13.51 10.78
C THR A 1046 -56.29 -12.26 10.04
N GLU A 1047 -57.59 -12.22 9.72
CA GLU A 1047 -58.22 -11.18 8.91
C GLU A 1047 -59.38 -10.50 9.64
N SER A 1048 -59.72 -9.28 9.23
CA SER A 1048 -60.92 -8.56 9.66
C SER A 1048 -62.20 -9.13 9.00
N GLY A 1049 -63.38 -8.66 9.43
CA GLY A 1049 -64.61 -8.76 8.60
C GLY A 1049 -64.52 -7.92 7.32
N TYR A 1050 -65.48 -8.07 6.40
CA TYR A 1050 -65.59 -7.21 5.22
C TYR A 1050 -65.82 -5.75 5.63
N GLY A 1051 -65.09 -4.84 5.00
CA GLY A 1051 -65.32 -3.39 5.06
C GLY A 1051 -66.60 -2.95 4.33
N ASN A 1052 -66.72 -1.65 4.04
CA ASN A 1052 -67.82 -1.13 3.23
C ASN A 1052 -67.73 -1.60 1.77
N GLU A 1053 -68.89 -1.66 1.10
CA GLU A 1053 -68.99 -1.99 -0.32
C GLU A 1053 -69.05 -0.71 -1.17
N LEU A 1054 -68.27 -0.67 -2.26
CA LEU A 1054 -68.43 0.31 -3.35
C LEU A 1054 -68.63 -0.41 -4.68
N SER A 1055 -69.34 0.22 -5.61
CA SER A 1055 -69.56 -0.31 -6.95
C SER A 1055 -68.96 0.59 -8.03
N ALA A 1056 -68.41 0.00 -9.09
CA ALA A 1056 -67.94 0.73 -10.27
C ALA A 1056 -68.11 -0.12 -11.55
N THR A 1057 -68.13 0.57 -12.69
CA THR A 1057 -68.28 -0.03 -14.02
C THR A 1057 -67.08 0.37 -14.88
N ALA A 1058 -66.28 -0.58 -15.35
CA ALA A 1058 -65.15 -0.32 -16.24
C ALA A 1058 -65.62 0.26 -17.59
N ILE A 1059 -64.78 1.06 -18.25
CA ILE A 1059 -65.11 1.65 -19.56
C ILE A 1059 -64.97 0.56 -20.62
N ALA A 1060 -65.96 0.43 -21.53
CA ALA A 1060 -65.91 -0.55 -22.62
C ALA A 1060 -64.96 -0.12 -23.75
N GLU A 1061 -64.47 -1.08 -24.53
CA GLU A 1061 -63.69 -0.82 -25.76
C GLU A 1061 -64.40 0.21 -26.67
N GLY A 1062 -63.64 1.20 -27.15
CA GLY A 1062 -64.15 2.33 -27.92
C GLY A 1062 -64.86 3.43 -27.10
N GLY A 1063 -64.97 3.27 -25.78
CA GLY A 1063 -65.50 4.30 -24.90
C GLY A 1063 -64.60 5.53 -24.80
N ALA A 1064 -65.19 6.71 -24.60
CA ALA A 1064 -64.43 7.93 -24.36
C ALA A 1064 -63.69 7.84 -23.02
N CYS A 1065 -62.41 8.16 -23.04
CA CYS A 1065 -61.55 8.22 -21.86
C CYS A 1065 -60.61 9.42 -21.99
N SER A 1066 -59.75 9.65 -21.00
CA SER A 1066 -58.61 10.56 -21.16
C SER A 1066 -57.36 9.91 -20.59
N ASP A 1067 -56.26 9.97 -21.34
CA ASP A 1067 -54.96 9.46 -20.90
C ASP A 1067 -54.14 10.51 -20.14
N GLY A 1068 -54.73 11.71 -19.92
CA GLY A 1068 -54.10 12.83 -19.24
C GLY A 1068 -53.04 13.55 -20.06
N ASN A 1069 -52.82 13.15 -21.32
CA ASN A 1069 -51.84 13.75 -22.20
C ASN A 1069 -52.48 14.87 -23.03
N ALA A 1070 -52.20 16.12 -22.67
CA ALA A 1070 -52.68 17.28 -23.42
C ALA A 1070 -52.07 17.40 -24.84
N CYS A 1071 -51.13 16.51 -25.22
CA CYS A 1071 -50.54 16.43 -26.55
C CYS A 1071 -51.27 15.46 -27.49
N THR A 1072 -52.34 14.79 -27.04
CA THR A 1072 -53.25 14.00 -27.89
C THR A 1072 -54.61 14.69 -27.93
N GLN A 1073 -55.26 14.72 -29.10
CA GLN A 1073 -56.47 15.53 -29.31
C GLN A 1073 -57.76 14.74 -29.10
N THR A 1074 -57.69 13.41 -29.10
CA THR A 1074 -58.84 12.52 -28.88
C THR A 1074 -58.35 11.22 -28.26
N ASP A 1075 -58.92 10.81 -27.12
CA ASP A 1075 -58.53 9.57 -26.45
C ASP A 1075 -59.69 8.58 -26.39
N THR A 1076 -59.41 7.33 -26.77
CA THR A 1076 -60.41 6.26 -26.76
C THR A 1076 -59.85 5.01 -26.10
N CYS A 1077 -60.74 4.28 -25.45
CA CYS A 1077 -60.44 3.03 -24.77
C CYS A 1077 -60.04 1.96 -25.80
N HIS A 1078 -58.77 1.53 -25.78
CA HIS A 1078 -58.29 0.48 -26.65
C HIS A 1078 -57.38 -0.51 -25.93
N ASN A 1079 -57.76 -1.78 -25.96
CA ASN A 1079 -57.05 -2.92 -25.38
C ASN A 1079 -56.58 -2.69 -23.93
N GLY A 1080 -57.49 -2.20 -23.08
CA GLY A 1080 -57.17 -1.95 -21.67
C GLY A 1080 -56.44 -0.64 -21.38
N GLY A 1081 -56.10 0.17 -22.40
CA GLY A 1081 -55.47 1.48 -22.24
C GLY A 1081 -56.40 2.60 -22.70
N CYS A 1082 -56.29 3.79 -22.09
CA CYS A 1082 -56.77 4.98 -22.76
C CYS A 1082 -55.69 5.41 -23.75
N VAL A 1083 -55.99 5.36 -25.05
CA VAL A 1083 -55.00 5.65 -26.09
C VAL A 1083 -55.38 6.95 -26.76
N GLY A 1084 -54.53 7.96 -26.58
CA GLY A 1084 -54.61 9.21 -27.31
C GLY A 1084 -54.19 9.07 -28.77
N ALA A 1085 -54.95 9.71 -29.65
CA ALA A 1085 -54.70 9.80 -31.09
C ALA A 1085 -54.58 11.27 -31.52
N ASN A 1086 -54.05 11.48 -32.74
CA ASN A 1086 -53.82 12.81 -33.34
C ASN A 1086 -52.83 13.69 -32.53
N PRO A 1087 -51.53 13.29 -32.45
CA PRO A 1087 -50.54 13.97 -31.61
C PRO A 1087 -50.23 15.39 -32.08
N VAL A 1088 -50.00 16.30 -31.13
CA VAL A 1088 -49.53 17.68 -31.37
C VAL A 1088 -48.08 17.64 -31.89
N ILE A 1089 -47.86 18.15 -33.10
CA ILE A 1089 -46.53 18.21 -33.75
C ILE A 1089 -45.86 19.54 -33.41
N CYS A 1090 -44.61 19.48 -32.92
CA CYS A 1090 -43.84 20.63 -32.46
C CYS A 1090 -42.61 20.87 -33.35
N PRO A 1091 -42.73 21.69 -34.40
CA PRO A 1091 -41.58 22.05 -35.24
C PRO A 1091 -40.62 23.00 -34.50
N ALA A 1092 -39.37 23.08 -34.98
CA ALA A 1092 -38.41 24.06 -34.47
C ALA A 1092 -38.96 25.47 -34.71
N PRO A 1093 -39.06 26.33 -33.68
CA PRO A 1093 -39.68 27.65 -33.83
C PRO A 1093 -38.80 28.60 -34.65
N ASP A 1094 -37.48 28.43 -34.60
CA ASP A 1094 -36.49 29.25 -35.33
C ASP A 1094 -35.15 28.49 -35.47
N PRO A 1095 -34.17 29.00 -36.25
CA PRO A 1095 -32.90 28.31 -36.50
C PRO A 1095 -32.03 28.10 -35.26
N CYS A 1096 -32.22 28.89 -34.20
CA CYS A 1096 -31.48 28.81 -32.94
C CYS A 1096 -32.13 27.91 -31.90
N HIS A 1097 -33.24 27.26 -32.24
CA HIS A 1097 -33.87 26.25 -31.42
C HIS A 1097 -34.02 24.94 -32.19
N ASP A 1098 -34.00 23.83 -31.47
CA ASP A 1098 -34.31 22.53 -32.04
C ASP A 1098 -35.82 22.31 -32.12
N ALA A 1099 -36.23 21.31 -32.90
CA ALA A 1099 -37.63 20.89 -32.94
C ALA A 1099 -38.07 20.43 -31.55
N GLY A 1100 -39.17 21.03 -31.09
CA GLY A 1100 -39.71 20.80 -29.77
C GLY A 1100 -40.31 19.42 -29.57
N THR A 1101 -40.45 19.04 -28.31
CA THR A 1101 -41.37 17.97 -27.91
C THR A 1101 -42.55 18.57 -27.16
N CYS A 1102 -43.76 18.12 -27.48
CA CYS A 1102 -44.96 18.57 -26.77
C CYS A 1102 -44.91 18.10 -25.32
N VAL A 1103 -45.06 19.04 -24.38
CA VAL A 1103 -45.06 18.76 -22.94
C VAL A 1103 -46.42 18.20 -22.54
N THR A 1104 -46.43 16.94 -22.13
CA THR A 1104 -47.66 16.13 -21.93
C THR A 1104 -48.66 16.70 -20.92
N GLY A 1105 -48.19 17.49 -19.94
CA GLY A 1105 -49.06 18.10 -18.92
C GLY A 1105 -49.75 19.41 -19.35
N THR A 1106 -49.27 20.09 -20.41
CA THR A 1106 -49.79 21.41 -20.82
C THR A 1106 -50.16 21.49 -22.31
N GLY A 1107 -49.72 20.54 -23.14
CA GLY A 1107 -49.95 20.55 -24.58
C GLY A 1107 -49.06 21.55 -25.33
N ILE A 1108 -48.09 22.17 -24.64
CA ILE A 1108 -47.23 23.23 -25.18
C ILE A 1108 -45.91 22.61 -25.69
N CYS A 1109 -45.47 23.03 -26.87
CA CYS A 1109 -44.17 22.64 -27.42
C CYS A 1109 -43.02 23.22 -26.61
N SER A 1110 -42.06 22.37 -26.22
CA SER A 1110 -40.75 22.84 -25.73
C SER A 1110 -39.96 23.44 -26.87
N ASN A 1111 -39.13 24.45 -26.62
CA ASN A 1111 -38.28 25.07 -27.63
C ASN A 1111 -36.83 25.09 -27.08
N PRO A 1112 -36.08 23.99 -27.21
CA PRO A 1112 -34.73 23.90 -26.67
C PRO A 1112 -33.77 24.78 -27.49
N ALA A 1113 -33.00 25.63 -26.84
CA ALA A 1113 -32.01 26.48 -27.51
C ALA A 1113 -30.80 25.65 -27.97
N LYS A 1114 -30.36 25.87 -29.22
CA LYS A 1114 -29.12 25.33 -29.76
C LYS A 1114 -27.90 25.98 -29.09
N PRO A 1115 -26.74 25.29 -29.05
CA PRO A 1115 -25.53 25.81 -28.41
C PRO A 1115 -25.11 27.19 -28.90
N ASN A 1116 -24.52 27.99 -28.00
CA ASN A 1116 -23.98 29.30 -28.37
C ASN A 1116 -22.88 29.15 -29.42
N GLY A 1117 -22.90 29.99 -30.46
CA GLY A 1117 -21.99 29.88 -31.60
C GLY A 1117 -22.53 29.06 -32.78
N THR A 1118 -23.70 28.42 -32.64
CA THR A 1118 -24.34 27.71 -33.77
C THR A 1118 -24.73 28.72 -34.84
N ALA A 1119 -24.36 28.47 -36.10
CA ALA A 1119 -24.70 29.35 -37.21
C ALA A 1119 -26.22 29.50 -37.33
N CYS A 1120 -26.65 30.74 -37.48
CA CYS A 1120 -28.03 31.12 -37.71
C CYS A 1120 -28.07 32.30 -38.69
N ASP A 1121 -29.26 32.78 -39.00
CA ASP A 1121 -29.48 33.97 -39.81
C ASP A 1121 -30.50 34.80 -39.03
N ASP A 1122 -30.11 36.00 -38.60
CA ASP A 1122 -31.00 36.87 -37.82
C ASP A 1122 -32.02 37.62 -38.70
N GLY A 1123 -31.98 37.38 -40.01
CA GLY A 1123 -32.85 37.97 -41.02
C GLY A 1123 -32.42 39.38 -41.43
N ILE A 1124 -31.30 39.90 -40.91
CA ILE A 1124 -30.71 41.18 -41.30
C ILE A 1124 -29.68 40.92 -42.40
N LEU A 1125 -30.06 41.20 -43.65
CA LEU A 1125 -29.26 40.99 -44.87
C LEU A 1125 -27.84 41.61 -44.90
N CYS A 1126 -27.43 42.39 -43.91
CA CYS A 1126 -26.17 43.15 -43.91
C CYS A 1126 -25.13 42.63 -42.88
N THR A 1127 -25.45 41.56 -42.14
CA THR A 1127 -24.57 40.85 -41.21
C THR A 1127 -24.23 39.45 -41.78
N ASP A 1128 -23.02 38.96 -41.53
CA ASP A 1128 -22.61 37.60 -41.91
C ASP A 1128 -21.82 36.95 -40.77
N GLY A 1129 -21.93 35.63 -40.68
CA GLY A 1129 -21.44 34.84 -39.54
C GLY A 1129 -22.34 34.94 -38.29
N ASP A 1130 -23.65 35.14 -38.45
CA ASP A 1130 -24.56 35.25 -37.30
C ASP A 1130 -24.58 33.95 -36.51
N THR A 1131 -24.59 34.09 -35.18
CA THR A 1131 -24.55 32.94 -34.29
C THR A 1131 -25.56 33.03 -33.18
N CYS A 1132 -26.06 31.87 -32.78
CA CYS A 1132 -26.98 31.76 -31.66
C CYS A 1132 -26.25 32.17 -30.38
N GLN A 1133 -26.86 33.05 -29.59
CA GLN A 1133 -26.45 33.40 -28.24
C GLN A 1133 -27.67 33.34 -27.31
N ALA A 1134 -27.62 32.45 -26.33
CA ALA A 1134 -28.67 32.18 -25.36
C ALA A 1134 -30.05 31.95 -26.00
N GLY A 1135 -30.09 31.22 -27.12
CA GLY A 1135 -31.32 30.92 -27.87
C GLY A 1135 -31.76 32.01 -28.85
N THR A 1136 -31.04 33.12 -28.98
CA THR A 1136 -31.38 34.19 -29.93
C THR A 1136 -30.33 34.26 -31.03
N CYS A 1137 -30.71 34.41 -32.29
CA CYS A 1137 -29.73 34.65 -33.35
C CYS A 1137 -29.23 36.09 -33.25
N VAL A 1138 -27.91 36.28 -33.15
CA VAL A 1138 -27.29 37.60 -33.02
C VAL A 1138 -26.38 37.86 -34.21
N GLY A 1139 -26.61 38.99 -34.88
CA GLY A 1139 -25.88 39.43 -36.06
C GLY A 1139 -24.38 39.59 -35.86
N GLY A 1140 -23.58 39.05 -36.79
CA GLY A 1140 -22.14 39.25 -36.89
C GLY A 1140 -21.73 40.67 -37.31
N PRO A 1141 -20.42 40.98 -37.42
CA PRO A 1141 -19.97 42.29 -37.88
C PRO A 1141 -20.46 42.61 -39.31
N LEU A 1142 -20.90 43.86 -39.55
CA LEU A 1142 -21.38 44.33 -40.87
C LEU A 1142 -20.31 44.13 -41.96
N ILE A 1143 -20.66 43.42 -43.05
CA ILE A 1143 -19.72 43.16 -44.15
C ILE A 1143 -20.04 44.09 -45.34
N PRO A 1144 -19.09 44.94 -45.80
CA PRO A 1144 -19.21 45.60 -47.10
C PRO A 1144 -19.05 44.56 -48.23
N PRO A 1145 -19.87 44.58 -49.29
CA PRO A 1145 -19.86 43.55 -50.32
C PRO A 1145 -18.49 43.48 -51.02
N PRO A 1146 -17.96 42.27 -51.29
CA PRO A 1146 -16.69 42.10 -52.00
C PRO A 1146 -16.84 42.59 -53.44
N VAL A 1147 -16.01 43.55 -53.84
CA VAL A 1147 -15.97 44.05 -55.22
C VAL A 1147 -15.05 43.16 -56.06
N ASP A 1148 -15.62 42.29 -56.90
CA ASP A 1148 -14.86 41.61 -57.95
C ASP A 1148 -14.62 42.58 -59.12
N THR A 1149 -13.37 43.02 -59.27
CA THR A 1149 -12.96 43.97 -60.32
C THR A 1149 -12.67 43.32 -61.67
N THR A 1150 -12.83 41.99 -61.82
CA THR A 1150 -12.42 41.26 -63.03
C THR A 1150 -13.53 41.03 -64.06
N ALA A 1151 -14.65 41.72 -63.91
CA ALA A 1151 -15.93 41.28 -64.47
C ALA A 1151 -16.64 42.28 -65.41
N PHE A 1152 -15.97 43.30 -65.95
CA PHE A 1152 -16.56 44.22 -66.95
C PHE A 1152 -16.07 43.88 -68.36
N GLN A 1153 -16.97 43.51 -69.28
CA GLN A 1153 -16.64 43.09 -70.64
C GLN A 1153 -17.30 43.98 -71.69
N PHE A 1154 -16.55 44.27 -72.76
CA PHE A 1154 -17.08 44.87 -73.99
C PHE A 1154 -17.01 43.85 -75.14
N ASP A 1155 -18.13 43.66 -75.81
CA ASP A 1155 -18.25 42.92 -77.06
C ASP A 1155 -17.89 43.83 -78.26
N SER A 1156 -17.40 43.25 -79.35
CA SER A 1156 -17.13 43.89 -80.65
C SER A 1156 -18.28 44.73 -81.23
N ASP A 1157 -19.51 44.53 -80.79
CA ASP A 1157 -20.70 45.24 -81.27
C ASP A 1157 -21.16 46.40 -80.38
N ALA A 1158 -20.39 46.84 -79.36
CA ALA A 1158 -20.76 47.91 -78.39
C ALA A 1158 -21.73 47.48 -77.26
N TYR A 1159 -21.81 46.17 -77.02
CA TYR A 1159 -22.47 45.59 -75.85
C TYR A 1159 -21.51 45.63 -74.66
N MET A 1160 -21.94 46.24 -73.55
CA MET A 1160 -21.22 46.18 -72.28
C MET A 1160 -21.99 45.31 -71.30
N SER A 1161 -21.29 44.43 -70.60
CA SER A 1161 -21.89 43.60 -69.55
C SER A 1161 -20.97 43.50 -68.35
N TRP A 1162 -21.57 43.46 -67.18
CA TRP A 1162 -20.90 43.20 -65.91
C TRP A 1162 -21.54 42.01 -65.21
N TYR A 1163 -20.83 41.46 -64.23
CA TYR A 1163 -21.43 40.47 -63.34
C TYR A 1163 -22.26 41.18 -62.26
N PRO A 1164 -23.41 40.62 -61.87
CA PRO A 1164 -24.19 41.14 -60.75
C PRO A 1164 -23.37 41.09 -59.46
N VAL A 1165 -23.49 42.14 -58.64
CA VAL A 1165 -23.00 42.21 -57.27
C VAL A 1165 -24.15 41.85 -56.33
N ASP A 1166 -23.88 40.99 -55.36
CA ASP A 1166 -24.88 40.51 -54.41
C ASP A 1166 -25.50 41.66 -53.59
N LEU A 1167 -26.79 41.52 -53.27
CA LEU A 1167 -27.58 42.47 -52.46
C LEU A 1167 -27.76 43.86 -53.07
N THR A 1168 -27.69 43.95 -54.40
CA THR A 1168 -27.94 45.19 -55.14
C THR A 1168 -29.35 45.21 -55.74
N THR A 1169 -29.96 46.40 -55.78
CA THR A 1169 -31.34 46.61 -56.24
C THR A 1169 -31.43 47.25 -57.63
N GLY A 1170 -30.29 47.68 -58.18
CA GLY A 1170 -30.16 48.24 -59.53
C GLY A 1170 -28.78 48.85 -59.76
N TYR A 1171 -28.51 49.22 -61.01
CA TYR A 1171 -27.23 49.81 -61.45
C TYR A 1171 -27.43 51.13 -62.21
N ASP A 1172 -26.52 52.07 -61.98
CA ASP A 1172 -26.35 53.25 -62.83
C ASP A 1172 -25.12 53.08 -63.71
N VAL A 1173 -25.23 53.43 -64.99
CA VAL A 1173 -24.14 53.38 -65.96
C VAL A 1173 -23.88 54.79 -66.49
N VAL A 1174 -22.66 55.28 -66.28
CA VAL A 1174 -22.24 56.63 -66.69
C VAL A 1174 -21.05 56.53 -67.64
N ARG A 1175 -21.06 57.33 -68.70
CA ARG A 1175 -19.97 57.43 -69.69
C ARG A 1175 -19.32 58.80 -69.65
N GLY A 1176 -18.02 58.90 -69.90
CA GLY A 1176 -17.35 60.18 -70.16
C GLY A 1176 -16.17 60.06 -71.11
N SER A 1177 -15.65 61.19 -71.61
CA SER A 1177 -14.50 61.19 -72.54
C SER A 1177 -13.20 60.79 -71.83
N LEU A 1178 -12.45 59.85 -72.41
CA LEU A 1178 -11.15 59.41 -71.89
C LEU A 1178 -10.11 60.53 -71.93
N ALA A 1179 -10.23 61.49 -72.86
CA ALA A 1179 -9.35 62.65 -72.93
C ALA A 1179 -9.50 63.59 -71.72
N ALA A 1180 -10.70 63.64 -71.13
CA ALA A 1180 -10.98 64.42 -69.92
C ALA A 1180 -10.46 63.73 -68.63
N LEU A 1181 -10.14 62.43 -68.69
CA LEU A 1181 -9.73 61.63 -67.53
C LEU A 1181 -8.25 61.87 -67.14
N ARG A 1182 -7.40 62.43 -68.03
CA ARG A 1182 -5.94 62.52 -67.83
C ARG A 1182 -5.42 63.64 -66.89
N SER A 1183 -6.29 64.42 -66.23
CA SER A 1183 -5.86 65.47 -65.29
C SER A 1183 -6.24 65.24 -63.83
N GLY A 1184 -6.41 63.98 -63.40
CA GLY A 1184 -6.50 63.62 -61.98
C GLY A 1184 -7.87 63.82 -61.33
N GLY A 1185 -8.96 63.67 -62.08
CA GLY A 1185 -10.33 63.62 -61.53
C GLY A 1185 -11.40 63.45 -62.60
N PHE A 1186 -12.51 62.77 -62.25
CA PHE A 1186 -13.65 62.52 -63.13
C PHE A 1186 -14.42 63.83 -63.41
N ALA A 1187 -14.00 64.60 -64.43
CA ALA A 1187 -14.62 65.88 -64.77
C ALA A 1187 -16.04 65.72 -65.34
N ALA A 1188 -17.03 65.90 -64.46
CA ALA A 1188 -18.45 65.68 -64.68
C ALA A 1188 -19.14 66.43 -65.82
N ALA A 1189 -18.69 67.65 -66.16
CA ALA A 1189 -19.38 68.49 -67.15
C ALA A 1189 -19.40 67.90 -68.58
N THR A 1190 -18.73 66.76 -68.79
CA THR A 1190 -18.65 66.06 -70.09
C THR A 1190 -19.08 64.60 -70.03
N SER A 1191 -19.64 64.13 -68.90
CA SER A 1191 -20.19 62.78 -68.77
C SER A 1191 -21.69 62.72 -69.09
N VAL A 1192 -22.14 61.55 -69.54
CA VAL A 1192 -23.51 61.23 -69.96
C VAL A 1192 -23.98 59.98 -69.23
N CYS A 1193 -25.14 60.04 -68.59
CA CYS A 1193 -25.85 58.88 -68.07
C CYS A 1193 -26.34 58.00 -69.23
N LEU A 1194 -25.94 56.74 -69.26
CA LEU A 1194 -26.40 55.79 -70.25
C LEU A 1194 -27.61 54.99 -69.75
N ALA A 1195 -27.66 54.67 -68.45
CA ALA A 1195 -28.78 54.00 -67.81
C ALA A 1195 -28.79 54.26 -66.30
N GLN A 1196 -29.97 54.22 -65.69
CA GLN A 1196 -30.15 54.47 -64.26
C GLN A 1196 -31.05 53.40 -63.65
N GLU A 1197 -30.69 52.94 -62.44
CA GLU A 1197 -31.42 51.94 -61.64
C GLU A 1197 -31.86 50.71 -62.45
N ILE A 1198 -31.07 50.33 -63.44
CA ILE A 1198 -31.42 49.18 -64.27
C ILE A 1198 -31.13 47.90 -63.47
N PRO A 1199 -32.04 46.92 -63.48
CA PRO A 1199 -31.79 45.62 -62.84
C PRO A 1199 -30.85 44.75 -63.68
N ASP A 1200 -30.75 45.05 -64.98
CA ASP A 1200 -29.96 44.30 -65.94
C ASP A 1200 -28.47 44.56 -65.73
N THR A 1201 -27.65 43.52 -65.92
CA THR A 1201 -26.19 43.60 -65.80
C THR A 1201 -25.52 43.77 -67.15
N PHE A 1202 -26.24 44.30 -68.12
CA PHE A 1202 -25.73 44.64 -69.43
C PHE A 1202 -26.44 45.87 -69.99
N LEU A 1203 -25.76 46.58 -70.88
CA LEU A 1203 -26.30 47.73 -71.58
C LEU A 1203 -25.73 47.78 -72.99
N TYR A 1204 -26.53 48.25 -73.95
CA TYR A 1204 -26.04 48.52 -75.29
C TYR A 1204 -25.91 50.02 -75.52
N ASP A 1205 -24.72 50.48 -75.89
CA ASP A 1205 -24.47 51.89 -76.20
C ASP A 1205 -24.31 52.07 -77.72
N PHE A 1206 -25.32 52.67 -78.34
CA PHE A 1206 -25.37 52.88 -79.80
C PHE A 1206 -24.42 53.99 -80.29
N ASP A 1207 -23.91 54.84 -79.39
CA ASP A 1207 -23.11 56.02 -79.76
C ASP A 1207 -21.61 55.72 -79.68
N LEU A 1208 -21.04 55.14 -80.73
CA LEU A 1208 -19.59 54.87 -80.78
C LEU A 1208 -18.76 56.17 -80.90
N PRO A 1209 -17.60 56.26 -80.20
CA PRO A 1209 -16.71 57.41 -80.36
C PRO A 1209 -16.20 57.53 -81.79
N ALA A 1210 -16.00 58.75 -82.27
CA ALA A 1210 -15.31 58.99 -83.54
C ALA A 1210 -13.92 58.30 -83.54
N VAL A 1211 -13.55 57.72 -84.68
CA VAL A 1211 -12.32 56.90 -84.81
C VAL A 1211 -11.09 57.67 -84.30
N GLY A 1212 -10.44 57.15 -83.25
CA GLY A 1212 -9.25 57.73 -82.62
C GLY A 1212 -9.48 58.42 -81.26
N THR A 1213 -10.73 58.52 -80.79
CA THR A 1213 -11.05 58.91 -79.40
C THR A 1213 -11.61 57.73 -78.60
N GLY A 1214 -11.63 57.83 -77.27
CA GLY A 1214 -12.17 56.80 -76.38
C GLY A 1214 -13.03 57.39 -75.27
N TYR A 1215 -13.88 56.55 -74.67
CA TYR A 1215 -14.67 56.88 -73.49
C TYR A 1215 -14.25 56.01 -72.30
N TRP A 1216 -14.50 56.48 -71.08
CA TRP A 1216 -14.57 55.65 -69.88
C TRP A 1216 -16.04 55.37 -69.55
N ILE A 1217 -16.31 54.22 -68.94
CA ILE A 1217 -17.60 53.84 -68.38
C ILE A 1217 -17.42 53.60 -66.88
N LEU A 1218 -18.39 54.04 -66.08
CA LEU A 1218 -18.53 53.75 -64.66
C LEU A 1218 -19.87 53.09 -64.44
N VAL A 1219 -19.89 51.93 -63.77
CA VAL A 1219 -21.12 51.28 -63.29
C VAL A 1219 -21.15 51.35 -61.77
N ARG A 1220 -22.29 51.78 -61.21
CA ARG A 1220 -22.50 51.89 -59.76
C ARG A 1220 -23.69 51.03 -59.36
N ALA A 1221 -23.53 50.20 -58.35
CA ALA A 1221 -24.62 49.35 -57.84
C ALA A 1221 -25.27 49.97 -56.59
N TYR A 1222 -26.58 49.82 -56.45
CA TYR A 1222 -27.35 50.36 -55.32
C TYR A 1222 -27.61 49.28 -54.26
N SER A 1223 -27.09 49.45 -53.04
CA SER A 1223 -27.36 48.55 -51.91
C SER A 1223 -28.21 49.24 -50.82
N PRO A 1224 -29.20 48.56 -50.22
CA PRO A 1224 -30.02 49.10 -49.14
C PRO A 1224 -29.30 49.17 -47.78
N CYS A 1225 -28.10 48.61 -47.63
CA CYS A 1225 -27.38 48.51 -46.35
C CYS A 1225 -26.67 49.80 -45.85
N GLY A 1226 -26.59 50.87 -46.65
CA GLY A 1226 -26.15 52.22 -46.22
C GLY A 1226 -24.67 52.41 -45.79
N LEU A 1227 -23.91 53.20 -46.59
CA LEU A 1227 -22.58 53.82 -46.32
C LEU A 1227 -21.40 52.84 -46.08
N GLY A 1228 -20.66 52.36 -47.10
CA GLY A 1228 -19.53 53.02 -47.81
C GLY A 1228 -18.33 52.03 -47.84
N THR A 1229 -17.31 52.00 -48.72
CA THR A 1229 -16.82 52.79 -49.87
C THR A 1229 -15.76 51.95 -50.64
N TYR A 1230 -15.44 52.37 -51.86
CA TYR A 1230 -14.27 51.98 -52.65
C TYR A 1230 -12.96 52.38 -51.90
N ASP A 1231 -12.09 51.40 -51.64
CA ASP A 1231 -10.63 51.44 -51.42
C ASP A 1231 -9.95 52.72 -50.88
N ASP A 1232 -9.75 52.83 -49.56
CA ASP A 1232 -8.44 52.90 -48.86
C ASP A 1232 -8.65 53.10 -47.34
N MET A 1233 -7.69 52.66 -46.53
CA MET A 1233 -7.77 52.70 -45.07
C MET A 1233 -7.59 54.12 -44.49
N SER A 1234 -8.58 54.99 -44.62
CA SER A 1234 -8.58 56.34 -44.01
C SER A 1234 -10.00 56.86 -43.69
N PRO A 1235 -10.37 57.12 -42.42
CA PRO A 1235 -11.72 57.56 -42.04
C PRO A 1235 -12.11 59.00 -42.42
N SER A 1236 -11.37 59.71 -43.28
CA SER A 1236 -11.48 61.18 -43.39
C SER A 1236 -12.23 61.73 -44.63
N GLN A 1237 -12.89 60.89 -45.43
CA GLN A 1237 -13.75 61.33 -46.56
C GLN A 1237 -15.14 60.65 -46.59
N ALA A 1238 -15.89 60.74 -45.49
CA ALA A 1238 -17.32 60.43 -45.51
C ALA A 1238 -18.08 61.59 -46.20
N GLY A 1239 -18.28 61.46 -47.52
CA GLY A 1239 -18.88 62.51 -48.34
C GLY A 1239 -19.94 61.98 -49.29
N SER A 1240 -21.12 62.61 -49.22
CA SER A 1240 -22.12 62.82 -50.27
C SER A 1240 -21.70 62.51 -51.70
N ARG A 1241 -22.66 62.06 -52.54
CA ARG A 1241 -22.69 62.18 -54.02
C ARG A 1241 -21.60 63.12 -54.49
N ASP A 1242 -20.57 62.61 -55.17
CA ASP A 1242 -19.49 63.44 -55.69
C ASP A 1242 -20.14 64.62 -56.43
N ALA A 1243 -20.13 65.78 -55.78
CA ALA A 1243 -21.00 66.89 -56.17
C ALA A 1243 -20.57 67.42 -57.53
N ALA A 1244 -19.33 67.12 -57.95
CA ALA A 1244 -18.87 67.30 -59.29
C ALA A 1244 -19.75 66.52 -60.28
N ILE A 1245 -19.93 65.20 -60.12
CA ILE A 1245 -20.68 64.33 -61.05
C ILE A 1245 -22.18 64.65 -61.05
N ALA A 1246 -22.79 64.88 -59.89
CA ALA A 1246 -24.22 65.19 -59.78
C ALA A 1246 -24.61 66.57 -60.40
N ALA A 1247 -23.65 67.46 -60.66
CA ALA A 1247 -23.91 68.79 -61.22
C ALA A 1247 -23.86 68.83 -62.78
N SER A 1248 -23.64 67.70 -63.46
CA SER A 1248 -23.73 67.63 -64.93
C SER A 1248 -25.19 67.62 -65.39
N PRO A 1249 -25.58 68.41 -66.42
CA PRO A 1249 -26.95 68.42 -66.94
C PRO A 1249 -27.41 67.07 -67.53
N ASN A 1250 -26.49 66.10 -67.69
CA ASN A 1250 -26.76 64.74 -68.15
C ASN A 1250 -26.32 63.66 -67.12
N ALA A 1251 -26.16 63.99 -65.84
CA ALA A 1251 -25.82 63.01 -64.80
C ALA A 1251 -26.98 62.04 -64.49
N CYS A 1252 -26.67 60.79 -64.14
CA CYS A 1252 -27.67 59.88 -63.56
C CYS A 1252 -28.05 60.44 -62.17
N PRO A 1253 -29.32 60.82 -61.92
CA PRO A 1253 -29.79 61.47 -60.72
C PRO A 1253 -29.15 60.96 -59.44
#